data_AF-A0A9N8DK04-F1
#
_entry.id   AF-A0A9N8DK04-F1
#
_cell.length_a   1.000
_cell.length_b   1.000
_cell.length_c   1.000
_cell.angle_alpha   90.00
_cell.angle_beta   90.00
_cell.angle_gamma   90.00
#
_symmetry.space_group_name_H-M   'P 1'
#
loop_
_entity.id
_entity.type
_entity.pdbx_description
1 polymer ?
#
loop_
_entity_poly.entity_id
_entity_poly.type
_entity_poly.pdbx_seq_one_letter_code
_entity_poly.pdbx_strand_id
1 'polypeptide(L)'
;MTRENSELHPAAGATQQQQQLGSNEDANDTANKENECTRHLETLGVSVYYLERIFLEELKGASTNDTQSRPRSSKIYEIENLRGPPGIIRTKGATVICPLDGRMGAAYVHCLKGEDYVGVATHMLSYSWSYTIGDIVDTLSDYCLHNSLDPKRTYIWICCLCVNQHRVVENSTSTSQKSGMIIPSHVDFFPIFGERVQRIGHLLAMMAPWNAPVYITRIWCIFEIFTAHTNGCTIDIVMPPKEKGTLEEVVDDKGGEFALTTLYGTLSNTKVEEAKASVESDRLAILHQLESTVGYSVLNNQVNELLRGWMKEVLFHLVKTRENTNNLQYVEFCNSIGMIFRGNGEQDAAKKLHQDAVAISEANLGKNHPDTAQSYNYLGSVLVDMGDYEGALSNFKEALAMRVAILGNDHAHFGNTLNNIGGALKAKGDYDGALLKHKEALSIFESALGKKDLSVATTYLSIGSVQDAMCDFEGALSRFEEVLAIRLSVLGRDHPETAESYNKIGGVMYAKGDYEGALAKFKECLSIQEFVLGKNHYETASSYNNIGNVLYAKGDYRGALLMDKQALIIFQSTLGTSHPLVATSYNNVGLVMMKMGNYQGALEKFKQALEMRLPVLGKSNPATAESHNNIGSALLRLGDYEGALLKHKEALSLRESALGHEHHDTAQSYNDIGMVLFKKGDHKEALSRFKECLAIWEPVLGLEHPNTKACLKWIEIVKETVQHG
;
A
#
# COMPACT_ATOMS: atom_id res chain seq x y z
N MET A 1 52.49 -9.26 -16.61
CA MET A 1 53.79 -8.72 -17.10
C MET A 1 53.80 -8.95 -18.60
N THR A 2 53.99 -7.97 -19.49
CA THR A 2 54.17 -6.50 -19.31
C THR A 2 53.93 -5.78 -20.66
N ARG A 3 53.43 -4.53 -20.60
CA ARG A 3 53.86 -3.29 -21.30
C ARG A 3 54.71 -3.36 -22.60
N GLU A 4 54.64 -2.44 -23.57
CA GLU A 4 53.78 -1.25 -23.85
C GLU A 4 54.01 -0.73 -25.31
N ASN A 5 53.07 0.05 -25.84
CA ASN A 5 53.11 1.12 -26.89
C ASN A 5 54.21 1.23 -27.97
N SER A 6 53.79 1.37 -29.25
CA SER A 6 54.42 2.12 -30.37
C SER A 6 53.60 1.99 -31.68
N GLU A 7 53.61 2.86 -32.70
CA GLU A 7 53.76 4.34 -32.77
C GLU A 7 53.34 4.89 -34.18
N LEU A 8 53.36 6.23 -34.37
CA LEU A 8 53.51 7.02 -35.64
C LEU A 8 52.48 6.94 -36.82
N HIS A 9 51.70 8.03 -36.98
CA HIS A 9 51.69 9.02 -38.10
C HIS A 9 51.76 8.62 -39.61
N PRO A 10 51.53 9.55 -40.60
CA PRO A 10 51.27 11.02 -40.58
C PRO A 10 49.84 11.35 -41.14
N ALA A 11 49.46 12.37 -41.94
CA ALA A 11 50.11 13.53 -42.61
C ALA A 11 49.11 14.64 -43.04
N ALA A 12 49.61 15.90 -43.15
CA ALA A 12 49.20 17.02 -44.03
C ALA A 12 47.73 17.54 -44.11
N GLY A 13 47.48 18.84 -44.29
CA GLY A 13 48.40 19.99 -44.42
C GLY A 13 47.65 21.35 -44.52
N ALA A 14 48.36 22.47 -44.43
CA ALA A 14 47.77 23.82 -44.38
C ALA A 14 48.49 24.85 -45.26
N THR A 15 47.72 25.75 -45.91
CA THR A 15 48.20 26.97 -46.59
C THR A 15 47.00 27.93 -46.70
N GLN A 16 46.77 28.92 -45.84
CA GLN A 16 47.49 30.18 -45.50
C GLN A 16 47.03 31.39 -46.36
N GLN A 17 46.86 32.54 -45.69
CA GLN A 17 46.61 33.90 -46.20
C GLN A 17 45.17 34.24 -46.69
N GLN A 18 44.70 35.49 -46.63
CA GLN A 18 44.72 36.50 -45.54
C GLN A 18 43.79 37.68 -45.93
N GLN A 19 43.42 38.53 -44.96
CA GLN A 19 42.82 39.87 -45.16
C GLN A 19 41.48 39.97 -45.91
N GLN A 20 40.40 40.16 -45.14
CA GLN A 20 39.80 41.51 -45.06
C GLN A 20 39.23 41.73 -43.65
N LEU A 21 39.42 42.93 -43.09
CA LEU A 21 38.74 43.36 -41.86
C LEU A 21 37.54 44.22 -42.25
N GLY A 22 36.36 43.90 -41.71
CA GLY A 22 35.14 44.68 -41.85
C GLY A 22 34.05 44.13 -40.93
N SER A 23 33.30 45.02 -40.27
CA SER A 23 32.05 44.75 -39.51
C SER A 23 32.05 43.46 -38.67
N ASN A 24 32.73 43.46 -37.52
CA ASN A 24 32.75 42.33 -36.57
C ASN A 24 31.92 42.58 -35.29
N GLU A 25 31.02 43.58 -35.33
CA GLU A 25 30.15 43.93 -34.20
C GLU A 25 28.76 43.27 -34.34
N ASP A 26 28.13 43.35 -35.52
CA ASP A 26 26.82 42.71 -35.79
C ASP A 26 26.85 41.17 -35.62
N ALA A 27 27.96 40.52 -35.96
CA ALA A 27 28.11 39.07 -35.88
C ALA A 27 28.14 38.55 -34.42
N ASN A 28 28.78 39.29 -33.52
CA ASN A 28 28.77 38.97 -32.08
C ASN A 28 27.40 39.25 -31.45
N ASP A 29 26.71 40.29 -31.91
CA ASP A 29 25.39 40.66 -31.40
C ASP A 29 24.30 39.69 -31.89
N THR A 30 24.40 39.17 -33.12
CA THR A 30 23.56 38.06 -33.60
C THR A 30 23.90 36.73 -32.94
N ALA A 31 25.18 36.37 -32.76
CA ALA A 31 25.56 35.13 -32.05
C ALA A 31 25.17 35.13 -30.55
N ASN A 32 25.19 36.30 -29.89
CA ASN A 32 24.61 36.44 -28.55
C ASN A 32 23.08 36.33 -28.58
N LYS A 33 22.39 36.95 -29.54
CA LYS A 33 20.93 36.85 -29.67
C LYS A 33 20.46 35.43 -30.01
N GLU A 34 21.20 34.66 -30.79
CA GLU A 34 20.91 33.24 -31.02
C GLU A 34 21.12 32.42 -29.75
N ASN A 35 22.18 32.67 -28.97
CA ASN A 35 22.38 32.02 -27.65
C ASN A 35 21.38 32.46 -26.57
N GLU A 36 20.85 33.69 -26.61
CA GLU A 36 19.75 34.13 -25.75
C GLU A 36 18.40 33.54 -26.20
N CYS A 37 18.23 33.30 -27.50
CA CYS A 37 17.03 32.69 -28.07
C CYS A 37 16.98 31.16 -27.85
N THR A 38 18.11 30.44 -27.88
CA THR A 38 18.14 29.02 -27.50
C THR A 38 17.89 28.82 -26.01
N ARG A 39 18.39 29.72 -25.14
CA ARG A 39 18.06 29.74 -23.70
C ARG A 39 16.57 29.89 -23.39
N HIS A 40 15.74 30.39 -24.31
CA HIS A 40 14.28 30.43 -24.13
C HIS A 40 13.60 29.05 -24.26
N LEU A 41 14.32 27.98 -24.63
CA LEU A 41 13.82 26.61 -24.70
C LEU A 41 14.34 25.69 -23.57
N GLU A 42 15.29 26.15 -22.77
CA GLU A 42 15.87 25.38 -21.66
C GLU A 42 15.09 25.61 -20.36
N THR A 43 14.83 24.51 -19.62
CA THR A 43 14.11 24.60 -18.35
C THR A 43 15.07 25.01 -17.24
N LEU A 44 15.21 26.31 -16.99
CA LEU A 44 16.19 26.84 -16.03
C LEU A 44 15.84 26.53 -14.56
N GLY A 45 16.86 26.19 -13.78
CA GLY A 45 16.81 26.00 -12.33
C GLY A 45 17.80 26.90 -11.58
N VAL A 46 17.58 27.07 -10.28
CA VAL A 46 18.46 27.83 -9.38
C VAL A 46 19.42 26.88 -8.66
N SER A 47 20.68 27.28 -8.44
CA SER A 47 21.63 26.40 -7.74
C SER A 47 21.31 26.28 -6.25
N VAL A 48 21.58 25.13 -5.65
CA VAL A 48 21.46 24.92 -4.20
C VAL A 48 22.40 25.87 -3.44
N TYR A 49 23.59 26.14 -3.98
CA TYR A 49 24.53 27.13 -3.46
C TYR A 49 23.94 28.54 -3.38
N TYR A 50 23.25 29.01 -4.43
CA TYR A 50 22.60 30.32 -4.44
C TYR A 50 21.45 30.39 -3.43
N LEU A 51 20.63 29.34 -3.35
CA LEU A 51 19.55 29.23 -2.37
C LEU A 51 20.08 29.32 -0.92
N GLU A 52 21.14 28.57 -0.61
CA GLU A 52 21.73 28.51 0.73
C GLU A 52 22.45 29.80 1.13
N ARG A 53 23.24 30.40 0.23
CA ARG A 53 24.21 31.46 0.57
C ARG A 53 23.78 32.88 0.23
N ILE A 54 22.78 33.06 -0.64
CA ILE A 54 22.42 34.38 -1.18
C ILE A 54 20.92 34.64 -1.04
N PHE A 55 20.06 33.74 -1.52
CA PHE A 55 18.61 33.95 -1.50
C PHE A 55 18.05 34.17 -0.09
N LEU A 56 18.52 33.40 0.90
CA LEU A 56 18.14 33.59 2.31
C LEU A 56 18.61 34.91 2.93
N GLU A 57 19.64 35.56 2.38
CA GLU A 57 20.07 36.91 2.80
C GLU A 57 19.28 38.00 2.05
N GLU A 58 18.99 37.81 0.76
CA GLU A 58 18.10 38.70 -0.01
C GLU A 58 16.70 38.76 0.62
N LEU A 59 16.18 37.64 1.14
CA LEU A 59 14.92 37.60 1.90
C LEU A 59 14.98 38.37 3.23
N LYS A 60 16.13 38.45 3.93
CA LYS A 60 16.28 39.32 5.12
C LYS A 60 16.27 40.80 4.72
N GLY A 61 16.91 41.14 3.60
CA GLY A 61 16.96 42.52 3.11
C GLY A 61 15.60 43.11 2.73
N ALA A 62 14.65 42.26 2.31
CA ALA A 62 13.33 42.69 1.86
C ALA A 62 12.29 42.92 2.99
N SER A 63 12.53 42.47 4.22
CA SER A 63 11.54 42.56 5.31
C SER A 63 11.57 43.91 6.05
N THR A 64 11.00 44.96 5.45
CA THR A 64 11.14 46.35 5.91
C THR A 64 10.17 46.82 7.02
N ASN A 65 9.51 45.92 7.76
CA ASN A 65 8.58 46.29 8.86
C ASN A 65 8.55 45.27 10.03
N ASP A 66 9.52 45.39 10.93
CA ASP A 66 9.50 45.19 12.40
C ASP A 66 8.72 44.01 13.07
N THR A 67 8.31 42.96 12.36
CA THR A 67 7.52 41.84 12.97
C THR A 67 7.88 40.41 12.56
N GLN A 68 8.79 40.18 11.60
CA GLN A 68 9.26 38.82 11.25
C GLN A 68 10.78 38.75 11.04
N SER A 69 11.53 38.63 12.13
CA SER A 69 13.01 38.57 12.14
C SER A 69 13.63 37.21 11.74
N ARG A 70 12.89 36.35 11.02
CA ARG A 70 13.29 34.95 10.73
C ARG A 70 12.79 34.45 9.37
N PRO A 71 13.37 34.87 8.23
CA PRO A 71 12.94 34.40 6.91
C PRO A 71 13.09 32.89 6.72
N ARG A 72 14.04 32.22 7.38
CA ARG A 72 14.13 30.74 7.36
C ARG A 72 12.86 30.06 7.89
N SER A 73 12.09 30.68 8.78
CA SER A 73 10.80 30.15 9.26
C SER A 73 9.58 30.69 8.50
N SER A 74 9.77 31.58 7.53
CA SER A 74 8.69 32.05 6.66
C SER A 74 8.29 30.95 5.69
N LYS A 75 6.97 30.76 5.52
CA LYS A 75 6.39 29.77 4.61
C LYS A 75 6.42 30.27 3.18
N ILE A 76 6.47 29.36 2.21
CA ILE A 76 6.39 29.75 0.79
C ILE A 76 5.12 30.56 0.49
N TYR A 77 3.98 30.17 1.07
CA TYR A 77 2.74 30.96 1.01
C TYR A 77 2.88 32.41 1.50
N GLU A 78 3.75 32.70 2.48
CA GLU A 78 3.93 34.05 3.03
C GLU A 78 4.80 34.92 2.10
N ILE A 79 5.78 34.30 1.42
CA ILE A 79 6.60 34.92 0.37
C ILE A 79 5.73 35.22 -0.88
N GLU A 80 4.82 34.32 -1.25
CA GLU A 80 3.90 34.48 -2.39
C GLU A 80 2.75 35.48 -2.10
N ASN A 81 2.31 35.58 -0.85
CA ASN A 81 1.12 36.32 -0.44
C ASN A 81 1.45 37.57 0.40
N LEU A 82 2.56 38.25 0.09
CA LEU A 82 2.89 39.56 0.67
C LEU A 82 1.69 40.53 0.48
N ARG A 83 0.99 40.86 1.58
CA ARG A 83 -0.27 41.62 1.58
C ARG A 83 -0.11 43.14 1.75
N GLY A 84 1.08 43.61 2.10
CA GLY A 84 1.44 45.04 2.15
C GLY A 84 2.13 45.52 0.86
N PRO A 85 2.49 46.82 0.77
CA PRO A 85 3.42 47.29 -0.25
C PRO A 85 4.76 46.55 -0.07
N PRO A 86 5.33 45.92 -1.12
CA PRO A 86 6.47 45.05 -0.94
C PRO A 86 7.76 45.83 -0.70
N GLY A 87 8.59 45.35 0.22
CA GLY A 87 10.03 45.44 0.03
C GLY A 87 10.36 44.65 -1.24
N ILE A 88 10.70 45.36 -2.32
CA ILE A 88 10.88 44.75 -3.64
C ILE A 88 12.14 43.89 -3.61
N ILE A 89 11.99 42.57 -3.64
CA ILE A 89 13.12 41.62 -3.65
C ILE A 89 14.02 41.90 -4.87
N ARG A 90 13.42 41.95 -6.08
CA ARG A 90 13.99 42.55 -7.30
C ARG A 90 12.87 43.09 -8.19
N THR A 91 13.14 44.12 -9.01
CA THR A 91 12.19 44.66 -9.99
C THR A 91 12.06 43.77 -11.24
N LYS A 92 10.91 43.86 -11.93
CA LYS A 92 10.60 43.12 -13.15
C LYS A 92 11.60 43.44 -14.27
N GLY A 93 12.33 42.44 -14.76
CA GLY A 93 13.06 42.54 -16.03
C GLY A 93 12.07 42.77 -17.18
N ALA A 94 12.16 43.92 -17.84
CA ALA A 94 11.14 44.40 -18.78
C ALA A 94 11.13 43.70 -20.15
N THR A 95 12.06 42.78 -20.40
CA THR A 95 12.40 42.28 -21.75
C THR A 95 12.24 40.76 -21.95
N VAL A 96 11.91 39.99 -20.92
CA VAL A 96 11.80 38.52 -20.99
C VAL A 96 10.33 38.09 -21.10
N ILE A 97 10.04 37.11 -21.94
CA ILE A 97 8.70 36.53 -22.14
C ILE A 97 8.54 35.32 -21.20
N CYS A 98 7.39 35.22 -20.54
CA CYS A 98 6.96 34.07 -19.75
C CYS A 98 6.70 32.85 -20.66
N PRO A 99 7.42 31.72 -20.53
CA PRO A 99 7.26 30.55 -21.40
C PRO A 99 5.94 29.78 -21.23
N LEU A 100 5.08 30.16 -20.29
CA LEU A 100 3.78 29.51 -20.06
C LEU A 100 2.63 30.17 -20.83
N ASP A 101 2.65 31.49 -20.98
CA ASP A 101 1.51 32.26 -21.52
C ASP A 101 1.91 33.37 -22.52
N GLY A 102 3.19 33.45 -22.89
CA GLY A 102 3.68 34.42 -23.87
C GLY A 102 3.68 35.88 -23.41
N ARG A 103 3.40 36.16 -22.13
CA ARG A 103 3.34 37.55 -21.61
C ARG A 103 4.72 38.08 -21.24
N MET A 104 4.93 39.40 -21.37
CA MET A 104 6.14 40.07 -20.89
C MET A 104 6.25 40.00 -19.36
N GLY A 105 7.25 39.27 -18.87
CA GLY A 105 7.65 39.19 -17.47
C GLY A 105 8.62 38.04 -17.19
N ALA A 106 9.86 38.38 -16.80
CA ALA A 106 10.84 37.42 -16.30
C ALA A 106 10.35 36.70 -15.03
N ALA A 107 10.39 35.36 -15.01
CA ALA A 107 10.40 34.62 -13.74
C ALA A 107 11.71 34.87 -12.98
N TYR A 108 11.72 34.68 -11.66
CA TYR A 108 12.86 35.03 -10.80
C TYR A 108 14.20 34.41 -11.27
N VAL A 109 14.17 33.15 -11.70
CA VAL A 109 15.34 32.45 -12.26
C VAL A 109 15.99 33.18 -13.45
N HIS A 110 15.20 33.82 -14.31
CA HIS A 110 15.70 34.58 -15.47
C HIS A 110 16.31 35.95 -15.10
N CYS A 111 16.10 36.41 -13.86
CA CYS A 111 16.73 37.62 -13.31
C CYS A 111 18.10 37.35 -12.66
N LEU A 112 18.51 36.08 -12.56
CA LEU A 112 19.83 35.67 -12.06
C LEU A 112 20.86 35.67 -13.19
N LYS A 113 22.13 35.86 -12.83
CA LYS A 113 23.27 35.83 -13.77
C LYS A 113 24.49 35.20 -13.10
N GLY A 114 25.14 34.27 -13.80
CA GLY A 114 26.31 33.53 -13.33
C GLY A 114 26.01 32.04 -13.15
N GLU A 115 26.92 31.20 -13.66
CA GLU A 115 26.80 29.73 -13.67
C GLU A 115 26.70 29.13 -12.27
N ASP A 116 27.27 29.79 -11.26
CA ASP A 116 27.15 29.38 -9.86
C ASP A 116 25.76 29.63 -9.26
N TYR A 117 24.85 30.33 -9.96
CA TYR A 117 23.50 30.68 -9.47
C TYR A 117 22.36 30.11 -10.31
N VAL A 118 22.54 30.00 -11.63
CA VAL A 118 21.50 29.57 -12.58
C VAL A 118 22.09 28.72 -13.70
N GLY A 119 21.34 27.70 -14.11
CA GLY A 119 21.70 26.76 -15.18
C GLY A 119 20.48 25.95 -15.63
N VAL A 120 20.69 24.97 -16.51
CA VAL A 120 19.64 24.00 -16.87
C VAL A 120 19.30 23.17 -15.63
N ALA A 121 18.01 23.05 -15.30
CA ALA A 121 17.56 22.30 -14.13
C ALA A 121 17.95 20.82 -14.25
N THR A 122 18.66 20.30 -13.25
CA THR A 122 19.00 18.88 -13.13
C THR A 122 17.98 18.11 -12.29
N HIS A 123 17.24 18.80 -11.42
CA HIS A 123 16.18 18.22 -10.61
C HIS A 123 14.99 19.19 -10.50
N MET A 124 13.79 18.66 -10.27
CA MET A 124 12.60 19.43 -9.94
C MET A 124 12.21 19.20 -8.48
N LEU A 125 11.90 20.26 -7.73
CA LEU A 125 11.35 20.14 -6.38
C LEU A 125 9.81 20.20 -6.42
N SER A 126 9.15 19.13 -5.97
CA SER A 126 7.72 19.11 -5.65
C SER A 126 7.53 19.26 -4.14
N TYR A 127 6.69 20.21 -3.72
CA TYR A 127 6.58 20.63 -2.32
C TYR A 127 5.22 21.23 -1.94
N SER A 128 4.94 21.32 -0.64
CA SER A 128 3.76 22.01 -0.11
C SER A 128 4.06 23.47 0.26
N TRP A 129 3.17 24.39 -0.09
CA TRP A 129 3.21 25.80 0.30
C TRP A 129 3.23 26.05 1.83
N SER A 130 2.91 25.03 2.63
CA SER A 130 2.96 25.05 4.09
C SER A 130 4.38 24.97 4.67
N TYR A 131 5.37 24.53 3.87
CA TYR A 131 6.76 24.37 4.31
C TYR A 131 7.49 25.72 4.35
N THR A 132 8.51 25.81 5.19
CA THR A 132 9.34 27.01 5.27
C THR A 132 10.45 26.97 4.22
N ILE A 133 10.91 28.15 3.80
CA ILE A 133 12.07 28.22 2.89
C ILE A 133 13.35 27.67 3.55
N GLY A 134 13.45 27.72 4.89
CA GLY A 134 14.53 27.06 5.63
C GLY A 134 14.51 25.55 5.43
N ASP A 135 13.37 24.91 5.67
CA ASP A 135 13.20 23.45 5.51
C ASP A 135 13.58 23.00 4.09
N ILE A 136 13.16 23.75 3.06
CA ILE A 136 13.47 23.48 1.65
C ILE A 136 14.98 23.58 1.40
N VAL A 137 15.63 24.65 1.86
CA VAL A 137 17.08 24.84 1.68
C VAL A 137 17.87 23.75 2.40
N ASP A 138 17.53 23.44 3.65
CA ASP A 138 18.24 22.41 4.43
C ASP A 138 18.06 21.01 3.82
N THR A 139 16.87 20.70 3.27
CA THR A 139 16.61 19.45 2.54
C THR A 139 17.48 19.34 1.29
N LEU A 140 17.62 20.43 0.52
CA LEU A 140 18.40 20.43 -0.72
C LEU A 140 19.92 20.36 -0.46
N SER A 141 20.42 20.99 0.61
CA SER A 141 21.82 20.86 1.04
C SER A 141 22.12 19.45 1.57
N ASP A 142 21.23 18.84 2.37
CA ASP A 142 21.37 17.46 2.87
C ASP A 142 21.36 16.44 1.71
N TYR A 143 20.45 16.61 0.75
CA TYR A 143 20.38 15.78 -0.45
C TYR A 143 21.68 15.85 -1.28
N CYS A 144 22.25 17.05 -1.47
CA CYS A 144 23.53 17.19 -2.17
C CYS A 144 24.68 16.52 -1.41
N LEU A 145 24.72 16.67 -0.08
CA LEU A 145 25.74 16.07 0.78
C LEU A 145 25.69 14.54 0.73
N HIS A 146 24.50 13.95 0.90
CA HIS A 146 24.32 12.49 0.89
C HIS A 146 24.61 11.86 -0.48
N ASN A 147 24.27 12.54 -1.58
CA ASN A 147 24.49 12.05 -2.95
C ASN A 147 25.83 12.50 -3.55
N SER A 148 26.71 13.15 -2.78
CA SER A 148 28.01 13.67 -3.24
C SER A 148 27.94 14.62 -4.45
N LEU A 149 26.87 15.41 -4.53
CA LEU A 149 26.63 16.39 -5.60
C LEU A 149 27.22 17.77 -5.24
N ASP A 150 27.74 18.52 -6.22
CA ASP A 150 28.19 19.90 -6.01
C ASP A 150 26.98 20.87 -5.96
N PRO A 151 26.72 21.56 -4.82
CA PRO A 151 25.60 22.51 -4.71
C PRO A 151 25.66 23.67 -5.71
N LYS A 152 26.81 23.96 -6.32
CA LYS A 152 26.94 24.96 -7.39
C LYS A 152 26.50 24.46 -8.77
N ARG A 153 26.36 23.15 -8.95
CA ARG A 153 26.02 22.49 -10.23
C ARG A 153 24.75 21.63 -10.14
N THR A 154 24.23 21.39 -8.94
CA THR A 154 22.85 20.95 -8.72
C THR A 154 21.90 22.15 -8.90
N TYR A 155 21.18 22.19 -10.02
CA TYR A 155 20.21 23.24 -10.33
C TYR A 155 18.78 22.72 -10.13
N ILE A 156 18.04 23.33 -9.22
CA ILE A 156 16.69 22.92 -8.83
C ILE A 156 15.66 23.82 -9.52
N TRP A 157 14.72 23.22 -10.23
CA TRP A 157 13.50 23.89 -10.66
C TRP A 157 12.52 23.95 -9.48
N ILE A 158 12.12 25.16 -9.09
CA ILE A 158 11.15 25.42 -8.01
C ILE A 158 10.04 26.29 -8.59
N CYS A 159 8.79 25.80 -8.57
CA CYS A 159 7.70 26.42 -9.34
C CYS A 159 7.48 27.91 -9.02
N CYS A 160 7.57 28.32 -7.75
CA CYS A 160 7.42 29.74 -7.37
C CYS A 160 8.50 30.65 -7.98
N LEU A 161 9.75 30.18 -8.13
CA LEU A 161 10.87 30.95 -8.70
C LEU A 161 10.92 30.86 -10.24
N CYS A 162 10.52 29.72 -10.80
CA CYS A 162 10.70 29.41 -12.22
C CYS A 162 9.47 29.73 -13.10
N VAL A 163 8.26 29.81 -12.53
CA VAL A 163 6.98 29.96 -13.29
C VAL A 163 6.40 31.39 -13.21
N ASN A 164 7.10 32.33 -12.59
CA ASN A 164 6.66 33.73 -12.41
C ASN A 164 5.29 33.88 -11.73
N GLN A 165 4.98 33.02 -10.77
CA GLN A 165 3.71 33.05 -10.03
C GLN A 165 3.61 34.23 -9.03
N HIS A 166 4.64 35.04 -8.92
CA HIS A 166 4.69 36.20 -8.04
C HIS A 166 3.68 37.28 -8.43
N ARG A 167 3.01 37.88 -7.44
CA ARG A 167 2.24 39.12 -7.62
C ARG A 167 3.16 40.33 -7.77
N VAL A 168 3.81 40.45 -8.93
CA VAL A 168 4.64 41.60 -9.24
C VAL A 168 3.76 42.83 -9.46
N VAL A 169 3.79 43.75 -8.50
CA VAL A 169 3.15 45.06 -8.61
C VAL A 169 3.75 45.79 -9.82
N GLU A 170 2.92 46.18 -10.78
CA GLU A 170 3.38 47.06 -11.86
C GLU A 170 3.68 48.46 -11.31
N ASN A 171 4.72 49.11 -11.84
CA ASN A 171 5.03 50.51 -11.54
C ASN A 171 4.06 51.47 -12.25
N SER A 172 2.76 51.24 -12.10
CA SER A 172 1.68 52.13 -12.54
C SER A 172 0.92 52.65 -11.32
N THR A 173 0.50 53.91 -11.36
CA THR A 173 -0.15 54.59 -10.23
C THR A 173 -1.63 54.22 -10.03
N SER A 174 -2.09 53.11 -10.62
CA SER A 174 -3.48 52.66 -10.59
C SER A 174 -3.74 51.56 -9.55
N THR A 175 -4.29 51.95 -8.41
CA THR A 175 -4.71 51.06 -7.31
C THR A 175 -5.97 50.24 -7.64
N SER A 176 -5.88 49.24 -8.52
CA SER A 176 -6.97 48.26 -8.69
C SER A 176 -6.59 46.87 -9.19
N GLN A 177 -5.68 46.72 -10.17
CA GLN A 177 -5.35 45.40 -10.73
C GLN A 177 -4.06 44.80 -10.17
N LYS A 178 -4.21 43.84 -9.27
CA LYS A 178 -3.14 42.89 -8.92
C LYS A 178 -3.08 41.83 -10.01
N SER A 179 -1.97 41.78 -10.75
CA SER A 179 -1.66 40.72 -11.71
C SER A 179 -1.48 39.38 -10.98
N GLY A 180 -2.58 38.63 -10.87
CA GLY A 180 -2.50 37.17 -10.72
C GLY A 180 -2.13 36.52 -12.04
N MET A 181 -1.69 35.25 -11.98
CA MET A 181 -1.45 34.43 -13.16
C MET A 181 -2.76 34.22 -13.95
N ILE A 182 -2.95 34.96 -15.04
CA ILE A 182 -4.06 34.72 -15.97
C ILE A 182 -3.55 33.73 -17.03
N ILE A 183 -3.63 32.43 -16.72
CA ILE A 183 -3.49 31.40 -17.76
C ILE A 183 -4.56 31.70 -18.83
N PRO A 184 -4.20 31.89 -20.11
CA PRO A 184 -5.19 32.10 -21.16
C PRO A 184 -6.07 30.85 -21.27
N SER A 185 -7.38 31.00 -21.40
CA SER A 185 -8.34 29.88 -21.36
C SER A 185 -8.30 28.94 -22.58
N HIS A 186 -7.23 29.00 -23.36
CA HIS A 186 -6.90 28.13 -24.50
C HIS A 186 -5.54 27.43 -24.33
N VAL A 187 -4.80 27.71 -23.26
CA VAL A 187 -3.54 27.03 -22.92
C VAL A 187 -3.86 25.94 -21.91
N ASP A 188 -3.78 24.69 -22.33
CA ASP A 188 -3.80 23.57 -21.40
C ASP A 188 -2.47 23.52 -20.63
N PHE A 189 -2.56 23.68 -19.31
CA PHE A 189 -1.40 23.70 -18.43
C PHE A 189 -0.76 22.31 -18.29
N PHE A 190 -1.56 21.24 -18.35
CA PHE A 190 -1.12 19.91 -17.92
C PHE A 190 -0.14 19.22 -18.89
N PRO A 191 -0.31 19.26 -20.23
CA PRO A 191 0.69 18.76 -21.17
C PRO A 191 2.01 19.53 -21.09
N ILE A 192 1.94 20.86 -21.01
CA ILE A 192 3.12 21.74 -20.90
C ILE A 192 3.89 21.47 -19.60
N PHE A 193 3.18 21.11 -18.53
CA PHE A 193 3.79 20.68 -17.28
C PHE A 193 4.46 19.30 -17.42
N GLY A 194 3.78 18.33 -18.05
CA GLY A 194 4.31 17.00 -18.33
C GLY A 194 5.61 17.01 -19.13
N GLU A 195 5.66 17.78 -20.22
CA GLU A 195 6.89 17.97 -21.01
C GLU A 195 8.06 18.52 -20.20
N ARG A 196 7.81 19.37 -19.20
CA ARG A 196 8.87 19.92 -18.32
C ARG A 196 9.37 18.87 -17.33
N VAL A 197 8.47 18.13 -16.69
CA VAL A 197 8.83 17.04 -15.78
C VAL A 197 9.66 15.98 -16.52
N GLN A 198 9.25 15.62 -17.74
CA GLN A 198 9.99 14.70 -18.61
C GLN A 198 11.35 15.27 -19.05
N ARG A 199 11.43 16.57 -19.38
CA ARG A 199 12.69 17.22 -19.80
C ARG A 199 13.72 17.37 -18.69
N ILE A 200 13.28 17.49 -17.44
CA ILE A 200 14.18 17.47 -16.27
C ILE A 200 14.56 16.04 -15.90
N GLY A 201 13.64 15.07 -16.01
CA GLY A 201 13.91 13.65 -15.81
C GLY A 201 14.07 13.19 -14.35
N HIS A 202 14.12 14.11 -13.38
CA HIS A 202 14.33 13.80 -11.96
C HIS A 202 13.47 14.68 -11.05
N LEU A 203 12.62 14.05 -10.24
CA LEU A 203 11.75 14.69 -9.24
C LEU A 203 12.26 14.45 -7.81
N LEU A 204 12.30 15.51 -7.01
CA LEU A 204 12.49 15.47 -5.56
C LEU A 204 11.14 15.73 -4.89
N ALA A 205 10.57 14.70 -4.28
CA ALA A 205 9.29 14.71 -3.60
C ALA A 205 9.48 15.06 -2.11
N MET A 206 9.23 16.31 -1.73
CA MET A 206 9.51 16.79 -0.36
C MET A 206 8.41 16.41 0.62
N MET A 207 8.67 15.41 1.47
CA MET A 207 7.68 14.80 2.36
C MET A 207 7.87 15.22 3.83
N ALA A 208 6.96 16.06 4.34
CA ALA A 208 6.96 16.54 5.73
C ALA A 208 5.54 16.90 6.25
N PRO A 209 5.29 16.88 7.57
CA PRO A 209 6.12 16.27 8.61
C PRO A 209 6.18 14.74 8.45
N TRP A 210 7.14 14.07 9.06
CA TRP A 210 7.36 12.63 8.81
C TRP A 210 6.16 11.75 9.22
N ASN A 211 5.44 12.13 10.27
CA ASN A 211 4.35 11.33 10.87
C ASN A 211 2.96 11.54 10.26
N ALA A 212 2.76 12.63 9.52
CA ALA A 212 1.48 12.98 8.90
C ALA A 212 1.73 13.87 7.66
N PRO A 213 2.31 13.33 6.57
CA PRO A 213 2.91 14.18 5.55
C PRO A 213 1.90 15.01 4.77
N VAL A 214 1.98 16.34 4.87
CA VAL A 214 1.07 17.26 4.18
C VAL A 214 1.21 17.14 2.66
N TYR A 215 2.40 16.73 2.19
CA TYR A 215 2.73 16.47 0.80
C TYR A 215 1.69 15.57 0.09
N ILE A 216 1.44 14.38 0.64
CA ILE A 216 0.49 13.40 0.08
C ILE A 216 -0.98 13.79 0.25
N THR A 217 -1.26 14.92 0.93
CA THR A 217 -2.62 15.49 1.04
C THR A 217 -2.90 16.59 0.00
N ARG A 218 -1.94 16.90 -0.88
CA ARG A 218 -2.04 17.97 -1.90
C ARG A 218 -2.22 17.39 -3.30
N ILE A 219 -3.32 17.75 -3.97
CA ILE A 219 -3.65 17.21 -5.31
C ILE A 219 -2.55 17.50 -6.35
N TRP A 220 -1.94 18.69 -6.29
CA TRP A 220 -0.83 19.10 -7.16
C TRP A 220 0.43 18.25 -6.94
N CYS A 221 0.74 17.89 -5.69
CA CYS A 221 1.91 17.08 -5.37
C CYS A 221 1.73 15.63 -5.86
N ILE A 222 0.52 15.07 -5.73
CA ILE A 222 0.22 13.73 -6.28
C ILE A 222 0.28 13.76 -7.82
N PHE A 223 -0.24 14.82 -8.45
CA PHE A 223 -0.12 15.01 -9.90
C PHE A 223 1.33 15.12 -10.37
N GLU A 224 2.20 15.78 -9.60
CA GLU A 224 3.64 15.87 -9.86
C GLU A 224 4.32 14.50 -9.81
N ILE A 225 4.07 13.68 -8.77
CA ILE A 225 4.57 12.30 -8.65
C ILE A 225 4.08 11.44 -9.82
N PHE A 226 2.77 11.47 -10.11
CA PHE A 226 2.15 10.73 -11.21
C PHE A 226 2.79 11.08 -12.56
N THR A 227 2.97 12.38 -12.81
CA THR A 227 3.54 12.88 -14.06
C THR A 227 5.00 12.46 -14.22
N ALA A 228 5.79 12.46 -13.14
CA ALA A 228 7.15 11.93 -13.16
C ALA A 228 7.17 10.42 -13.42
N HIS A 229 6.36 9.65 -12.68
CA HIS A 229 6.32 8.19 -12.78
C HIS A 229 5.89 7.70 -14.16
N THR A 230 4.83 8.29 -14.73
CA THR A 230 4.32 7.93 -16.06
C THR A 230 5.26 8.30 -17.21
N ASN A 231 6.11 9.32 -17.04
CA ASN A 231 7.14 9.69 -18.01
C ASN A 231 8.48 8.94 -17.81
N GLY A 232 8.57 8.04 -16.82
CA GLY A 232 9.78 7.28 -16.53
C GLY A 232 10.90 8.08 -15.86
N CYS A 233 10.57 9.21 -15.22
CA CYS A 233 11.51 10.03 -14.48
C CYS A 233 11.94 9.36 -13.16
N THR A 234 13.17 9.62 -12.71
CA THR A 234 13.63 9.28 -11.35
C THR A 234 12.81 10.07 -10.33
N ILE A 235 12.41 9.44 -9.21
CA ILE A 235 11.72 10.10 -8.10
C ILE A 235 12.41 9.74 -6.80
N ASP A 236 13.05 10.71 -6.16
CA ASP A 236 13.56 10.58 -4.79
C ASP A 236 12.60 11.25 -3.81
N ILE A 237 12.33 10.59 -2.69
CA ILE A 237 11.55 11.18 -1.60
C ILE A 237 12.54 11.77 -0.58
N VAL A 238 12.44 13.08 -0.39
CA VAL A 238 13.35 13.89 0.42
C VAL A 238 12.62 14.52 1.60
N MET A 239 13.33 14.76 2.70
CA MET A 239 12.75 15.16 3.99
C MET A 239 13.66 16.18 4.69
N PRO A 240 13.12 17.18 5.42
CA PRO A 240 13.94 18.09 6.21
C PRO A 240 14.84 17.34 7.20
N PRO A 241 16.12 17.70 7.36
CA PRO A 241 17.05 16.97 8.23
C PRO A 241 16.57 16.86 9.68
N LYS A 242 15.80 17.84 10.17
CA LYS A 242 15.15 17.80 11.48
C LYS A 242 14.04 16.75 11.55
N GLU A 243 13.19 16.65 10.53
CA GLU A 243 12.11 15.66 10.50
C GLU A 243 12.69 14.24 10.41
N LYS A 244 13.70 14.06 9.55
CA LYS A 244 14.52 12.84 9.43
C LYS A 244 15.15 12.44 10.77
N GLY A 245 15.79 13.38 11.48
CA GLY A 245 16.32 13.13 12.82
C GLY A 245 15.25 12.72 13.84
N THR A 246 14.07 13.36 13.85
CA THR A 246 12.99 12.94 14.76
C THR A 246 12.33 11.61 14.38
N LEU A 247 12.38 11.22 13.10
CA LEU A 247 12.02 9.87 12.66
C LEU A 247 13.05 8.86 13.19
N GLU A 248 14.35 9.15 13.06
CA GLU A 248 15.44 8.33 13.60
C GLU A 248 15.37 8.17 15.13
N GLU A 249 15.04 9.25 15.86
CA GLU A 249 14.79 9.24 17.32
C GLU A 249 13.58 8.37 17.70
N VAL A 250 12.47 8.46 16.97
CA VAL A 250 11.28 7.61 17.24
C VAL A 250 11.58 6.14 16.94
N VAL A 251 12.45 5.83 15.97
CA VAL A 251 12.90 4.46 15.71
C VAL A 251 13.75 3.90 16.87
N ASP A 252 14.32 4.75 17.73
CA ASP A 252 15.05 4.34 18.94
C ASP A 252 14.19 4.27 20.23
N ASP A 253 12.97 4.84 20.24
CA ASP A 253 12.14 4.91 21.45
C ASP A 253 11.23 3.69 21.65
N LYS A 254 11.05 3.27 22.91
CA LYS A 254 10.26 2.09 23.30
C LYS A 254 8.76 2.35 23.19
N GLY A 255 8.28 2.24 21.97
CA GLY A 255 6.90 2.49 21.55
C GLY A 255 6.79 3.04 20.13
N GLY A 256 7.92 3.45 19.52
CA GLY A 256 7.98 3.97 18.15
C GLY A 256 7.48 3.00 17.09
N GLU A 257 7.52 1.69 17.34
CA GLU A 257 6.86 0.64 16.55
C GLU A 257 5.43 1.02 16.12
N PHE A 258 4.62 1.56 17.04
CA PHE A 258 3.24 1.91 16.76
C PHE A 258 3.14 3.13 15.82
N ALA A 259 3.99 4.13 16.02
CA ALA A 259 4.07 5.31 15.16
C ALA A 259 4.58 4.96 13.76
N LEU A 260 5.59 4.09 13.65
CA LEU A 260 6.12 3.59 12.39
C LEU A 260 5.13 2.69 11.65
N THR A 261 4.43 1.80 12.35
CA THR A 261 3.36 0.97 11.76
C THR A 261 2.21 1.84 11.25
N THR A 262 1.79 2.83 12.04
CA THR A 262 0.77 3.81 11.65
C THR A 262 1.20 4.61 10.42
N LEU A 263 2.46 5.04 10.37
CA LEU A 263 3.02 5.73 9.20
C LEU A 263 3.07 4.85 7.96
N TYR A 264 3.61 3.63 8.08
CA TYR A 264 3.75 2.68 6.98
C TYR A 264 2.37 2.34 6.37
N GLY A 265 1.36 2.14 7.23
CA GLY A 265 -0.04 2.00 6.83
C GLY A 265 -0.61 3.27 6.19
N THR A 266 -0.36 4.45 6.76
CA THR A 266 -0.83 5.74 6.19
C THR A 266 -0.26 5.98 4.79
N LEU A 267 1.04 5.76 4.62
CA LEU A 267 1.74 5.86 3.34
C LEU A 267 1.26 4.83 2.31
N SER A 268 0.99 3.59 2.76
CA SER A 268 0.43 2.52 1.91
C SER A 268 -1.03 2.72 1.52
N ASN A 269 -1.73 3.69 2.13
CA ASN A 269 -3.18 3.88 2.01
C ASN A 269 -3.56 5.30 1.54
N THR A 270 -2.65 6.01 0.87
CA THR A 270 -2.90 7.36 0.30
C THR A 270 -4.02 7.30 -0.75
N LYS A 271 -4.89 8.33 -0.76
CA LYS A 271 -5.99 8.47 -1.72
C LYS A 271 -6.00 9.84 -2.37
N VAL A 272 -5.84 9.88 -3.69
CA VAL A 272 -5.85 11.11 -4.49
C VAL A 272 -7.19 11.85 -4.44
N GLU A 273 -8.30 11.12 -4.27
CA GLU A 273 -9.67 11.64 -4.21
C GLU A 273 -9.90 12.54 -2.98
N GLU A 274 -9.22 12.20 -1.88
CA GLU A 274 -9.26 12.91 -0.60
C GLU A 274 -8.23 14.07 -0.53
N ALA A 275 -7.37 14.19 -1.55
CA ALA A 275 -6.37 15.25 -1.64
C ALA A 275 -6.99 16.62 -1.94
N LYS A 276 -6.31 17.67 -1.48
CA LYS A 276 -6.82 19.04 -1.32
C LYS A 276 -6.08 20.02 -2.22
N ALA A 277 -6.77 21.11 -2.58
CA ALA A 277 -6.20 22.24 -3.30
C ALA A 277 -6.52 23.56 -2.57
N SER A 278 -5.81 24.63 -2.93
CA SER A 278 -6.19 26.00 -2.54
C SER A 278 -7.29 26.59 -3.42
N VAL A 279 -7.63 25.94 -4.53
CA VAL A 279 -8.65 26.33 -5.51
C VAL A 279 -9.38 25.07 -5.98
N GLU A 280 -10.70 25.01 -5.80
CA GLU A 280 -11.48 23.77 -6.05
C GLU A 280 -11.67 23.46 -7.54
N SER A 281 -11.69 24.47 -8.43
CA SER A 281 -11.70 24.24 -9.89
C SER A 281 -10.50 23.40 -10.34
N ASP A 282 -9.32 23.71 -9.80
CA ASP A 282 -8.06 23.08 -10.15
C ASP A 282 -8.03 21.65 -9.60
N ARG A 283 -8.58 21.45 -8.38
CA ARG A 283 -8.79 20.12 -7.79
C ARG A 283 -9.66 19.24 -8.67
N LEU A 284 -10.80 19.75 -9.11
CA LEU A 284 -11.75 19.03 -9.97
C LEU A 284 -11.18 18.78 -11.37
N ALA A 285 -10.42 19.72 -11.94
CA ALA A 285 -9.75 19.53 -13.22
C ALA A 285 -8.68 18.42 -13.16
N ILE A 286 -7.80 18.45 -12.14
CA ILE A 286 -6.79 17.41 -11.95
C ILE A 286 -7.44 16.05 -11.69
N LEU A 287 -8.42 15.98 -10.79
CA LEU A 287 -9.15 14.74 -10.50
C LEU A 287 -9.81 14.15 -11.75
N HIS A 288 -10.49 14.99 -12.54
CA HIS A 288 -11.08 14.55 -13.81
C HIS A 288 -10.04 14.04 -14.79
N GLN A 289 -8.89 14.72 -14.93
CA GLN A 289 -7.82 14.30 -15.82
C GLN A 289 -7.22 12.95 -15.37
N LEU A 290 -6.85 12.81 -14.10
CA LEU A 290 -6.29 11.58 -13.54
C LEU A 290 -7.23 10.37 -13.72
N GLU A 291 -8.52 10.55 -13.46
CA GLU A 291 -9.53 9.51 -13.69
C GLU A 291 -9.68 9.18 -15.19
N SER A 292 -9.64 10.19 -16.07
CA SER A 292 -9.73 9.99 -17.52
C SER A 292 -8.50 9.34 -18.16
N THR A 293 -7.33 9.40 -17.51
CA THR A 293 -6.06 8.89 -18.07
C THR A 293 -5.61 7.55 -17.49
N VAL A 294 -5.77 7.33 -16.17
CA VAL A 294 -5.26 6.12 -15.49
C VAL A 294 -6.25 5.49 -14.51
N GLY A 295 -7.20 6.29 -13.99
CA GLY A 295 -8.16 5.87 -12.97
C GLY A 295 -7.58 5.94 -11.55
N TYR A 296 -8.32 6.50 -10.59
CA TYR A 296 -7.81 6.72 -9.23
C TYR A 296 -7.24 5.45 -8.58
N SER A 297 -7.86 4.30 -8.80
CA SER A 297 -7.42 3.03 -8.20
C SER A 297 -6.06 2.56 -8.71
N VAL A 298 -5.68 2.84 -9.96
CA VAL A 298 -4.33 2.50 -10.47
C VAL A 298 -3.30 3.49 -9.92
N LEU A 299 -3.63 4.79 -9.93
CA LEU A 299 -2.76 5.84 -9.39
C LEU A 299 -2.45 5.66 -7.91
N ASN A 300 -3.48 5.44 -7.08
CA ASN A 300 -3.30 5.23 -5.65
C ASN A 300 -2.35 4.06 -5.38
N ASN A 301 -2.45 2.96 -6.15
CA ASN A 301 -1.53 1.84 -6.01
C ASN A 301 -0.10 2.22 -6.41
N GLN A 302 0.11 2.90 -7.54
CA GLN A 302 1.45 3.33 -7.97
C GLN A 302 2.11 4.26 -6.94
N VAL A 303 1.36 5.21 -6.38
CA VAL A 303 1.83 6.12 -5.32
C VAL A 303 2.10 5.35 -4.03
N ASN A 304 1.22 4.45 -3.61
CA ASN A 304 1.35 3.70 -2.37
C ASN A 304 2.49 2.67 -2.41
N GLU A 305 2.74 2.01 -3.55
CA GLU A 305 3.91 1.15 -3.72
C GLU A 305 5.22 1.96 -3.74
N LEU A 306 5.24 3.15 -4.35
CA LEU A 306 6.41 4.05 -4.30
C LEU A 306 6.73 4.49 -2.86
N LEU A 307 5.71 4.94 -2.12
CA LEU A 307 5.84 5.36 -0.72
C LEU A 307 6.24 4.20 0.19
N ARG A 308 5.71 2.99 -0.06
CA ARG A 308 6.08 1.75 0.64
C ARG A 308 7.52 1.35 0.36
N GLY A 309 7.95 1.38 -0.91
CA GLY A 309 9.31 1.08 -1.33
C GLY A 309 10.33 1.99 -0.64
N TRP A 310 10.06 3.30 -0.61
CA TRP A 310 10.88 4.26 0.13
C TRP A 310 10.93 3.96 1.64
N MET A 311 9.79 3.71 2.29
CA MET A 311 9.80 3.37 3.74
C MET A 311 10.59 2.09 4.03
N LYS A 312 10.50 1.10 3.14
CA LYS A 312 11.27 -0.15 3.22
C LYS A 312 12.78 0.11 3.09
N GLU A 313 13.19 0.99 2.17
CA GLU A 313 14.60 1.42 2.04
C GLU A 313 15.10 2.20 3.25
N VAL A 314 14.30 3.12 3.81
CA VAL A 314 14.62 3.84 5.06
C VAL A 314 14.83 2.85 6.21
N LEU A 315 13.91 1.90 6.42
CA LEU A 315 14.04 0.90 7.48
C LEU A 315 15.28 0.01 7.28
N PHE A 316 15.56 -0.45 6.06
CA PHE A 316 16.79 -1.21 5.77
C PHE A 316 18.07 -0.38 5.97
N HIS A 317 18.05 0.92 5.65
CA HIS A 317 19.18 1.81 5.90
C HIS A 317 19.47 1.91 7.39
N LEU A 318 18.43 2.10 8.22
CA LEU A 318 18.55 2.20 9.68
C LEU A 318 19.00 0.88 10.33
N VAL A 319 18.52 -0.27 9.86
CA VAL A 319 19.05 -1.58 10.26
C VAL A 319 20.55 -1.67 9.94
N LYS A 320 20.97 -1.26 8.74
CA LYS A 320 22.36 -1.37 8.29
C LYS A 320 23.32 -0.40 8.97
N THR A 321 22.93 0.86 9.20
CA THR A 321 23.82 1.84 9.88
C THR A 321 24.00 1.55 11.36
N ARG A 322 23.08 0.81 11.97
CA ARG A 322 23.10 0.41 13.39
C ARG A 322 23.63 -1.01 13.62
N GLU A 323 24.06 -1.71 12.57
CA GLU A 323 24.49 -3.12 12.59
C GLU A 323 25.61 -3.36 13.61
N ASN A 324 25.25 -3.92 14.77
CA ASN A 324 26.15 -4.17 15.88
C ASN A 324 25.80 -5.48 16.59
N THR A 325 26.60 -6.51 16.34
CA THR A 325 26.41 -7.88 16.87
C THR A 325 26.54 -7.98 18.39
N ASN A 326 26.89 -6.90 19.08
CA ASN A 326 27.15 -6.88 20.52
C ASN A 326 26.21 -5.92 21.28
N ASN A 327 25.15 -5.39 20.65
CA ASN A 327 24.18 -4.50 21.30
C ASN A 327 22.79 -5.14 21.45
N LEU A 328 22.26 -5.16 22.67
CA LEU A 328 20.93 -5.66 22.99
C LEU A 328 19.81 -4.74 22.48
N GLN A 329 20.05 -3.43 22.43
CA GLN A 329 19.11 -2.48 21.82
C GLN A 329 18.92 -2.75 20.32
N TYR A 330 19.95 -3.28 19.66
CA TYR A 330 19.88 -3.70 18.27
C TYR A 330 19.04 -4.99 18.08
N VAL A 331 18.99 -5.89 19.08
CA VAL A 331 18.07 -7.05 19.09
C VAL A 331 16.62 -6.58 19.20
N GLU A 332 16.33 -5.66 20.13
CA GLU A 332 14.98 -5.09 20.27
C GLU A 332 14.56 -4.41 18.97
N PHE A 333 15.39 -3.50 18.45
CA PHE A 333 15.18 -2.80 17.17
C PHE A 333 15.00 -3.74 15.96
N CYS A 334 15.79 -4.81 15.82
CA CYS A 334 15.60 -5.79 14.74
C CYS A 334 14.25 -6.50 14.86
N ASN A 335 13.80 -6.81 16.08
CA ASN A 335 12.47 -7.37 16.29
C ASN A 335 11.35 -6.35 15.99
N SER A 336 11.51 -5.09 16.39
CA SER A 336 10.59 -3.98 16.07
C SER A 336 10.39 -3.84 14.56
N ILE A 337 11.47 -3.78 13.78
CA ILE A 337 11.39 -3.66 12.31
C ILE A 337 10.92 -4.96 11.66
N GLY A 338 11.28 -6.13 12.21
CA GLY A 338 10.74 -7.42 11.78
C GLY A 338 9.21 -7.51 11.91
N MET A 339 8.64 -7.00 13.02
CA MET A 339 7.20 -6.91 13.21
C MET A 339 6.52 -5.97 12.19
N ILE A 340 7.14 -4.82 11.89
CA ILE A 340 6.63 -3.89 10.87
C ILE A 340 6.63 -4.54 9.49
N PHE A 341 7.70 -5.23 9.09
CA PHE A 341 7.75 -5.95 7.82
C PHE A 341 6.73 -7.11 7.78
N ARG A 342 6.61 -7.90 8.85
CA ARG A 342 5.59 -8.97 8.96
C ARG A 342 4.18 -8.43 8.75
N GLY A 343 3.83 -7.34 9.45
CA GLY A 343 2.52 -6.70 9.38
C GLY A 343 2.16 -6.15 7.99
N ASN A 344 3.16 -5.91 7.14
CA ASN A 344 2.99 -5.42 5.77
C ASN A 344 3.25 -6.50 4.70
N GLY A 345 3.33 -7.78 5.09
CA GLY A 345 3.49 -8.91 4.17
C GLY A 345 4.92 -9.15 3.66
N GLU A 346 5.91 -8.40 4.15
CA GLU A 346 7.33 -8.49 3.78
C GLU A 346 8.03 -9.64 4.53
N GLN A 347 7.49 -10.86 4.39
CA GLN A 347 7.79 -12.00 5.27
C GLN A 347 9.26 -12.45 5.22
N ASP A 348 9.92 -12.43 4.06
CA ASP A 348 11.34 -12.77 3.96
C ASP A 348 12.25 -11.75 4.68
N ALA A 349 11.88 -10.46 4.63
CA ALA A 349 12.60 -9.40 5.34
C ALA A 349 12.40 -9.53 6.85
N ALA A 350 11.15 -9.76 7.29
CA ALA A 350 10.81 -10.01 8.69
C ALA A 350 11.55 -11.24 9.25
N LYS A 351 11.51 -12.36 8.51
CA LYS A 351 12.21 -13.60 8.85
C LYS A 351 13.70 -13.37 9.06
N LYS A 352 14.35 -12.67 8.13
CA LYS A 352 15.79 -12.38 8.26
C LYS A 352 16.09 -11.58 9.53
N LEU A 353 15.36 -10.48 9.78
CA LEU A 353 15.62 -9.66 10.97
C LEU A 353 15.40 -10.42 12.28
N HIS A 354 14.40 -11.30 12.36
CA HIS A 354 14.21 -12.13 13.55
C HIS A 354 15.25 -13.26 13.68
N GLN A 355 15.79 -13.79 12.57
CA GLN A 355 16.94 -14.70 12.60
C GLN A 355 18.22 -14.00 13.08
N ASP A 356 18.49 -12.80 12.59
CA ASP A 356 19.62 -11.96 13.02
C ASP A 356 19.47 -11.59 14.51
N ALA A 357 18.26 -11.22 14.96
CA ALA A 357 17.94 -10.94 16.37
C ALA A 357 18.10 -12.16 17.29
N VAL A 358 17.69 -13.37 16.85
CA VAL A 358 17.94 -14.63 17.56
C VAL A 358 19.44 -14.91 17.70
N ALA A 359 20.21 -14.78 16.62
CA ALA A 359 21.65 -15.03 16.65
C ALA A 359 22.39 -14.06 17.59
N ILE A 360 22.04 -12.77 17.55
CA ILE A 360 22.66 -11.74 18.39
C ILE A 360 22.24 -11.88 19.87
N SER A 361 20.97 -12.23 20.15
CA SER A 361 20.53 -12.48 21.54
C SER A 361 21.18 -13.73 22.13
N GLU A 362 21.26 -14.85 21.40
CA GLU A 362 21.99 -16.03 21.88
C GLU A 362 23.48 -15.75 22.14
N ALA A 363 24.14 -14.95 21.30
CA ALA A 363 25.56 -14.63 21.46
C ALA A 363 25.86 -13.76 22.69
N ASN A 364 24.98 -12.80 23.03
CA ASN A 364 25.24 -11.82 24.10
C ASN A 364 24.59 -12.18 25.44
N LEU A 365 23.39 -12.79 25.40
CA LEU A 365 22.59 -13.12 26.59
C LEU A 365 22.62 -14.61 26.93
N GLY A 366 23.02 -15.45 25.96
CA GLY A 366 22.80 -16.89 26.03
C GLY A 366 21.34 -17.28 25.79
N LYS A 367 21.08 -18.58 25.84
CA LYS A 367 19.73 -19.15 25.68
C LYS A 367 18.79 -18.84 26.86
N ASN A 368 19.32 -18.55 28.05
CA ASN A 368 18.52 -18.41 29.27
C ASN A 368 18.13 -16.94 29.57
N HIS A 369 17.67 -16.19 28.56
CA HIS A 369 17.20 -14.80 28.73
C HIS A 369 15.81 -14.56 28.12
N PRO A 370 14.94 -13.72 28.73
CA PRO A 370 13.60 -13.47 28.23
C PRO A 370 13.56 -12.92 26.79
N ASP A 371 14.52 -12.07 26.43
CA ASP A 371 14.57 -11.40 25.12
C ASP A 371 15.03 -12.35 24.01
N THR A 372 15.91 -13.30 24.33
CA THR A 372 16.24 -14.43 23.45
C THR A 372 14.96 -15.23 23.16
N ALA A 373 14.22 -15.61 24.21
CA ALA A 373 12.95 -16.31 24.06
C ALA A 373 11.87 -15.49 23.32
N GLN A 374 11.88 -14.16 23.43
CA GLN A 374 10.97 -13.28 22.67
C GLN A 374 11.37 -13.19 21.19
N SER A 375 12.66 -13.16 20.87
CA SER A 375 13.16 -13.20 19.49
C SER A 375 12.78 -14.52 18.80
N TYR A 376 12.90 -15.66 19.51
CA TYR A 376 12.40 -16.96 19.05
C TYR A 376 10.87 -16.97 18.84
N ASN A 377 10.08 -16.34 19.72
CA ASN A 377 8.64 -16.18 19.50
C ASN A 377 8.32 -15.39 18.22
N TYR A 378 9.05 -14.30 17.93
CA TYR A 378 8.79 -13.52 16.73
C TYR A 378 9.19 -14.26 15.46
N LEU A 379 10.34 -14.93 15.44
CA LEU A 379 10.75 -15.81 14.35
C LEU A 379 9.71 -16.92 14.11
N GLY A 380 9.26 -17.59 15.18
CA GLY A 380 8.18 -18.58 15.08
C GLY A 380 6.89 -18.01 14.50
N SER A 381 6.54 -16.75 14.81
CA SER A 381 5.33 -16.09 14.31
C SER A 381 5.39 -15.79 12.81
N VAL A 382 6.54 -15.38 12.28
CA VAL A 382 6.75 -15.24 10.83
C VAL A 382 6.72 -16.60 10.14
N LEU A 383 7.29 -17.65 10.75
CA LEU A 383 7.28 -18.99 10.15
C LEU A 383 5.85 -19.56 10.03
N VAL A 384 4.91 -19.23 10.93
CA VAL A 384 3.48 -19.56 10.76
C VAL A 384 2.90 -18.87 9.52
N ASP A 385 3.17 -17.58 9.31
CA ASP A 385 2.66 -16.84 8.14
C ASP A 385 3.23 -17.38 6.83
N MET A 386 4.47 -17.87 6.84
CA MET A 386 5.12 -18.52 5.69
C MET A 386 4.70 -19.99 5.48
N GLY A 387 3.87 -20.56 6.38
CA GLY A 387 3.42 -21.96 6.32
C GLY A 387 4.43 -23.00 6.85
N ASP A 388 5.57 -22.58 7.39
CA ASP A 388 6.56 -23.46 8.05
C ASP A 388 6.13 -23.75 9.50
N TYR A 389 5.06 -24.54 9.64
CA TYR A 389 4.49 -24.86 10.95
C TYR A 389 5.43 -25.68 11.83
N GLU A 390 6.30 -26.52 11.26
CA GLU A 390 7.27 -27.30 12.07
C GLU A 390 8.43 -26.42 12.55
N GLY A 391 8.96 -25.53 11.70
CA GLY A 391 9.92 -24.52 12.09
C GLY A 391 9.35 -23.57 13.15
N ALA A 392 8.11 -23.11 12.97
CA ALA A 392 7.40 -22.32 13.97
C ALA A 392 7.27 -23.05 15.31
N LEU A 393 6.74 -24.28 15.31
CA LEU A 393 6.59 -25.10 16.52
C LEU A 393 7.93 -25.41 17.19
N SER A 394 9.02 -25.56 16.44
CA SER A 394 10.37 -25.70 17.01
C SER A 394 10.80 -24.43 17.73
N ASN A 395 10.67 -23.27 17.08
CA ASN A 395 11.05 -21.97 17.66
C ASN A 395 10.23 -21.64 18.92
N PHE A 396 8.92 -21.91 18.90
CA PHE A 396 8.07 -21.71 20.08
C PHE A 396 8.40 -22.69 21.22
N LYS A 397 8.77 -23.94 20.94
CA LYS A 397 9.20 -24.91 21.98
C LYS A 397 10.50 -24.49 22.65
N GLU A 398 11.46 -23.99 21.88
CA GLU A 398 12.71 -23.41 22.43
C GLU A 398 12.38 -22.20 23.32
N ALA A 399 11.60 -21.22 22.82
CA ALA A 399 11.15 -20.07 23.61
C ALA A 399 10.41 -20.47 24.91
N LEU A 400 9.61 -21.53 24.85
CA LEU A 400 8.88 -22.08 26.01
C LEU A 400 9.85 -22.67 27.05
N ALA A 401 10.82 -23.48 26.61
CA ALA A 401 11.83 -24.09 27.48
C ALA A 401 12.71 -23.05 28.17
N MET A 402 13.12 -22.01 27.44
CA MET A 402 13.84 -20.86 28.01
C MET A 402 13.01 -20.17 29.10
N ARG A 403 11.73 -19.87 28.84
CA ARG A 403 10.85 -19.17 29.79
C ARG A 403 10.63 -19.96 31.07
N VAL A 404 10.41 -21.27 30.96
CA VAL A 404 10.29 -22.19 32.12
C VAL A 404 11.56 -22.17 32.97
N ALA A 405 12.74 -22.15 32.35
CA ALA A 405 14.02 -22.13 33.06
C ALA A 405 14.34 -20.81 33.79
N ILE A 406 13.70 -19.69 33.41
CA ILE A 406 13.96 -18.35 33.94
C ILE A 406 12.90 -17.92 34.97
N LEU A 407 11.62 -18.13 34.66
CA LEU A 407 10.49 -17.52 35.37
C LEU A 407 9.57 -18.55 36.06
N GLY A 408 9.82 -19.85 35.87
CA GLY A 408 8.89 -20.91 36.25
C GLY A 408 7.63 -20.93 35.38
N ASN A 409 6.64 -21.74 35.78
CA ASN A 409 5.46 -22.04 34.97
C ASN A 409 4.33 -21.01 35.09
N ASP A 410 4.36 -20.13 36.09
CA ASP A 410 3.18 -19.32 36.46
C ASP A 410 3.20 -17.89 35.91
N HIS A 411 4.23 -17.52 35.13
CA HIS A 411 4.38 -16.17 34.58
C HIS A 411 3.59 -15.98 33.27
N ALA A 412 2.91 -14.84 33.10
CA ALA A 412 2.04 -14.58 31.94
C ALA A 412 2.72 -14.76 30.55
N HIS A 413 4.04 -14.54 30.47
CA HIS A 413 4.82 -14.80 29.25
C HIS A 413 4.87 -16.28 28.80
N PHE A 414 4.63 -17.24 29.71
CA PHE A 414 4.48 -18.65 29.40
C PHE A 414 3.15 -18.90 28.65
N GLY A 415 2.05 -18.29 29.13
CA GLY A 415 0.75 -18.30 28.46
C GLY A 415 0.78 -17.72 27.03
N ASN A 416 1.55 -16.65 26.80
CA ASN A 416 1.73 -16.09 25.45
C ASN A 416 2.37 -17.10 24.48
N THR A 417 3.45 -17.77 24.88
CA THR A 417 4.09 -18.79 24.02
C THR A 417 3.19 -20.01 23.82
N LEU A 418 2.43 -20.44 24.84
CA LEU A 418 1.44 -21.51 24.69
C LEU A 418 0.30 -21.16 23.71
N ASN A 419 -0.17 -19.90 23.72
CA ASN A 419 -1.14 -19.43 22.73
C ASN A 419 -0.56 -19.42 21.30
N ASN A 420 0.71 -19.01 21.15
CA ASN A 420 1.38 -19.07 19.84
C ASN A 420 1.54 -20.52 19.34
N ILE A 421 1.88 -21.46 20.23
CA ILE A 421 1.91 -22.90 19.91
C ILE A 421 0.51 -23.37 19.49
N GLY A 422 -0.54 -23.00 20.23
CA GLY A 422 -1.92 -23.35 19.89
C GLY A 422 -2.34 -22.81 18.51
N GLY A 423 -2.00 -21.56 18.18
CA GLY A 423 -2.22 -20.97 16.87
C GLY A 423 -1.49 -21.72 15.74
N ALA A 424 -0.24 -22.11 15.95
CA ALA A 424 0.54 -22.90 14.99
C ALA A 424 -0.01 -24.32 14.80
N LEU A 425 -0.46 -24.97 15.89
CA LEU A 425 -1.13 -26.28 15.81
C LEU A 425 -2.46 -26.17 15.06
N LYS A 426 -3.27 -25.13 15.31
CA LYS A 426 -4.49 -24.85 14.55
C LYS A 426 -4.20 -24.65 13.05
N ALA A 427 -3.17 -23.88 12.71
CA ALA A 427 -2.77 -23.65 11.32
C ALA A 427 -2.32 -24.94 10.61
N LYS A 428 -1.69 -25.87 11.36
CA LYS A 428 -1.32 -27.21 10.93
C LYS A 428 -2.50 -28.21 10.85
N GLY A 429 -3.67 -27.86 11.39
CA GLY A 429 -4.85 -28.73 11.48
C GLY A 429 -4.93 -29.61 12.73
N ASP A 430 -3.99 -29.49 13.68
CA ASP A 430 -4.04 -30.17 14.98
C ASP A 430 -4.92 -29.38 15.97
N TYR A 431 -6.23 -29.52 15.81
CA TYR A 431 -7.21 -28.79 16.63
C TYR A 431 -7.26 -29.26 18.09
N ASP A 432 -7.08 -30.55 18.36
CA ASP A 432 -7.04 -31.07 19.73
C ASP A 432 -5.79 -30.61 20.48
N GLY A 433 -4.62 -30.65 19.83
CA GLY A 433 -3.38 -30.08 20.36
C GLY A 433 -3.47 -28.57 20.57
N ALA A 434 -4.12 -27.85 19.65
CA ALA A 434 -4.39 -26.42 19.80
C ALA A 434 -5.29 -26.13 21.02
N LEU A 435 -6.43 -26.84 21.15
CA LEU A 435 -7.32 -26.70 22.30
C LEU A 435 -6.62 -27.02 23.62
N LEU A 436 -5.76 -28.03 23.66
CA LEU A 436 -4.97 -28.37 24.85
C LEU A 436 -4.06 -27.20 25.24
N LYS A 437 -3.30 -26.65 24.29
CA LYS A 437 -2.33 -25.57 24.57
C LYS A 437 -2.98 -24.23 24.91
N HIS A 438 -4.12 -23.91 24.31
CA HIS A 438 -4.91 -22.75 24.73
C HIS A 438 -5.58 -22.93 26.09
N LYS A 439 -5.98 -24.14 26.48
CA LYS A 439 -6.51 -24.43 27.84
C LYS A 439 -5.41 -24.34 28.92
N GLU A 440 -4.19 -24.79 28.61
CA GLU A 440 -3.02 -24.56 29.46
C GLU A 440 -2.77 -23.04 29.63
N ALA A 441 -2.67 -22.29 28.53
CA ALA A 441 -2.51 -20.84 28.52
C ALA A 441 -3.58 -20.12 29.36
N LEU A 442 -4.85 -20.49 29.19
CA LEU A 442 -5.98 -19.93 29.92
C LEU A 442 -5.83 -20.08 31.43
N SER A 443 -5.43 -21.26 31.90
CA SER A 443 -5.26 -21.54 33.33
C SER A 443 -4.20 -20.65 33.97
N ILE A 444 -3.14 -20.30 33.23
CA ILE A 444 -2.08 -19.40 33.69
C ILE A 444 -2.62 -17.97 33.77
N PHE A 445 -3.26 -17.47 32.70
CA PHE A 445 -3.79 -16.10 32.68
C PHE A 445 -4.90 -15.87 33.72
N GLU A 446 -5.83 -16.81 33.89
CA GLU A 446 -6.86 -16.71 34.92
C GLU A 446 -6.28 -16.71 36.34
N SER A 447 -5.16 -17.40 36.58
CA SER A 447 -4.49 -17.46 37.88
C SER A 447 -3.56 -16.26 38.15
N ALA A 448 -2.89 -15.74 37.12
CA ALA A 448 -1.89 -14.68 37.26
C ALA A 448 -2.48 -13.26 37.10
N LEU A 449 -3.46 -13.08 36.21
CA LEU A 449 -4.04 -11.78 35.85
C LEU A 449 -5.53 -11.67 36.19
N GLY A 450 -6.22 -12.81 36.32
CA GLY A 450 -7.64 -12.88 36.68
C GLY A 450 -8.60 -12.90 35.49
N LYS A 451 -9.80 -13.43 35.71
CA LYS A 451 -10.81 -13.76 34.68
C LYS A 451 -11.35 -12.61 33.82
N LYS A 452 -10.93 -11.36 34.09
CA LYS A 452 -11.34 -10.16 33.33
C LYS A 452 -10.18 -9.51 32.56
N ASP A 453 -9.00 -10.11 32.56
CA ASP A 453 -7.87 -9.59 31.81
C ASP A 453 -8.03 -9.79 30.29
N LEU A 454 -7.44 -8.91 29.49
CA LEU A 454 -7.49 -8.99 28.02
C LEU A 454 -6.72 -10.20 27.46
N SER A 455 -5.73 -10.74 28.18
CA SER A 455 -5.03 -11.99 27.84
C SER A 455 -5.97 -13.20 27.98
N VAL A 456 -6.87 -13.17 28.96
CA VAL A 456 -7.94 -14.18 29.10
C VAL A 456 -8.92 -14.08 27.93
N ALA A 457 -9.34 -12.87 27.54
CA ALA A 457 -10.17 -12.66 26.35
C ALA A 457 -9.49 -13.14 25.06
N THR A 458 -8.23 -12.77 24.82
CA THR A 458 -7.43 -13.24 23.67
C THR A 458 -7.31 -14.77 23.64
N THR A 459 -7.23 -15.40 24.81
CA THR A 459 -7.19 -16.87 24.92
C THR A 459 -8.56 -17.50 24.62
N TYR A 460 -9.67 -16.96 25.15
CA TYR A 460 -11.02 -17.42 24.80
C TYR A 460 -11.34 -17.20 23.30
N LEU A 461 -10.88 -16.10 22.70
CA LEU A 461 -10.97 -15.82 21.26
C LEU A 461 -10.24 -16.90 20.44
N SER A 462 -9.07 -17.33 20.91
CA SER A 462 -8.29 -18.40 20.28
C SER A 462 -9.01 -19.75 20.40
N ILE A 463 -9.47 -20.12 21.61
CA ILE A 463 -10.23 -21.36 21.87
C ILE A 463 -11.49 -21.41 21.00
N GLY A 464 -12.31 -20.36 21.01
CA GLY A 464 -13.53 -20.27 20.21
C GLY A 464 -13.26 -20.38 18.71
N SER A 465 -12.13 -19.83 18.23
CA SER A 465 -11.73 -19.95 16.82
C SER A 465 -11.17 -21.33 16.45
N VAL A 466 -10.76 -22.16 17.41
CA VAL A 466 -10.51 -23.60 17.15
C VAL A 466 -11.82 -24.38 17.14
N GLN A 467 -12.73 -24.12 18.10
CA GLN A 467 -14.05 -24.77 18.14
C GLN A 467 -14.87 -24.50 16.87
N ASP A 468 -14.85 -23.26 16.36
CA ASP A 468 -15.46 -22.87 15.08
C ASP A 468 -14.91 -23.68 13.90
N ALA A 469 -13.57 -23.87 13.83
CA ALA A 469 -12.93 -24.70 12.81
C ALA A 469 -13.27 -26.21 12.95
N MET A 470 -13.61 -26.66 14.16
CA MET A 470 -14.13 -28.01 14.43
C MET A 470 -15.65 -28.13 14.23
N CYS A 471 -16.34 -27.07 13.78
CA CYS A 471 -17.80 -26.96 13.70
C CYS A 471 -18.55 -27.12 15.05
N ASP A 472 -17.86 -26.95 16.18
CA ASP A 472 -18.48 -26.81 17.52
C ASP A 472 -19.01 -25.37 17.68
N PHE A 473 -20.08 -25.07 16.95
CA PHE A 473 -20.66 -23.73 16.90
C PHE A 473 -21.23 -23.27 18.25
N GLU A 474 -21.73 -24.18 19.10
CA GLU A 474 -22.24 -23.80 20.43
C GLU A 474 -21.08 -23.46 21.38
N GLY A 475 -20.00 -24.24 21.36
CA GLY A 475 -18.79 -23.95 22.12
C GLY A 475 -18.11 -22.66 21.65
N ALA A 476 -17.96 -22.48 20.34
CA ALA A 476 -17.41 -21.27 19.73
C ALA A 476 -18.23 -20.02 20.10
N LEU A 477 -19.56 -20.09 19.98
CA LEU A 477 -20.48 -19.01 20.37
C LEU A 477 -20.32 -18.65 21.85
N SER A 478 -20.33 -19.65 22.75
CA SER A 478 -20.14 -19.44 24.19
C SER A 478 -18.83 -18.72 24.50
N ARG A 479 -17.72 -19.08 23.82
CA ARG A 479 -16.43 -18.40 24.02
C ARG A 479 -16.42 -16.99 23.48
N PHE A 480 -16.98 -16.75 22.29
CA PHE A 480 -17.03 -15.39 21.74
C PHE A 480 -17.96 -14.46 22.53
N GLU A 481 -18.98 -14.98 23.21
CA GLU A 481 -19.80 -14.19 24.14
C GLU A 481 -19.08 -13.86 25.46
N GLU A 482 -18.25 -14.77 26.00
CA GLU A 482 -17.34 -14.45 27.12
C GLU A 482 -16.30 -13.37 26.73
N VAL A 483 -15.72 -13.48 25.53
CA VAL A 483 -14.79 -12.47 24.98
C VAL A 483 -15.46 -11.11 24.85
N LEU A 484 -16.68 -11.06 24.28
CA LEU A 484 -17.47 -9.84 24.15
C LEU A 484 -17.78 -9.24 25.53
N ALA A 485 -18.14 -10.05 26.52
CA ALA A 485 -18.43 -9.58 27.88
C ALA A 485 -17.19 -8.98 28.57
N ILE A 486 -16.01 -9.59 28.42
CA ILE A 486 -14.75 -9.05 28.96
C ILE A 486 -14.41 -7.72 28.26
N ARG A 487 -14.35 -7.71 26.92
CA ARG A 487 -13.99 -6.52 26.12
C ARG A 487 -14.96 -5.36 26.35
N LEU A 488 -16.28 -5.59 26.40
CA LEU A 488 -17.26 -4.57 26.80
C LEU A 488 -17.01 -3.98 28.20
N SER A 489 -16.51 -4.79 29.15
CA SER A 489 -16.28 -4.35 30.53
C SER A 489 -14.93 -3.65 30.77
N VAL A 490 -13.96 -3.81 29.85
CA VAL A 490 -12.59 -3.25 29.96
C VAL A 490 -12.34 -2.13 28.95
N LEU A 491 -12.76 -2.34 27.70
CA LEU A 491 -12.52 -1.45 26.56
C LEU A 491 -13.76 -0.60 26.20
N GLY A 492 -14.94 -1.03 26.66
CA GLY A 492 -16.23 -0.40 26.33
C GLY A 492 -16.83 -0.89 25.01
N ARG A 493 -17.93 -0.25 24.59
CA ARG A 493 -18.64 -0.57 23.34
C ARG A 493 -17.83 -0.16 22.12
N ASP A 494 -17.37 1.09 22.12
CA ASP A 494 -16.91 1.78 20.92
C ASP A 494 -15.39 1.58 20.72
N HIS A 495 -14.95 0.31 20.70
CA HIS A 495 -13.56 -0.11 20.54
C HIS A 495 -13.43 -1.17 19.43
N PRO A 496 -12.37 -1.17 18.59
CA PRO A 496 -12.26 -2.09 17.45
C PRO A 496 -12.32 -3.58 17.84
N GLU A 497 -11.66 -3.97 18.93
CA GLU A 497 -11.75 -5.34 19.47
C GLU A 497 -13.16 -5.75 19.92
N THR A 498 -13.96 -4.81 20.41
CA THR A 498 -15.36 -5.09 20.76
C THR A 498 -16.17 -5.34 19.49
N ALA A 499 -15.91 -4.60 18.41
CA ALA A 499 -16.47 -4.87 17.09
C ALA A 499 -16.00 -6.22 16.52
N GLU A 500 -14.73 -6.58 16.66
CA GLU A 500 -14.19 -7.88 16.24
C GLU A 500 -14.96 -9.04 16.90
N SER A 501 -15.29 -8.89 18.19
CA SER A 501 -16.05 -9.87 18.98
C SER A 501 -17.47 -10.08 18.41
N TYR A 502 -18.16 -8.99 18.05
CA TYR A 502 -19.43 -9.07 17.33
C TYR A 502 -19.30 -9.76 15.96
N ASN A 503 -18.21 -9.51 15.23
CA ASN A 503 -17.94 -10.14 13.93
C ASN A 503 -17.71 -11.66 14.05
N LYS A 504 -16.99 -12.15 15.08
CA LYS A 504 -16.84 -13.60 15.31
C LYS A 504 -18.18 -14.26 15.62
N ILE A 505 -18.99 -13.67 16.50
CA ILE A 505 -20.33 -14.17 16.83
C ILE A 505 -21.21 -14.22 15.57
N GLY A 506 -21.18 -13.17 14.74
CA GLY A 506 -21.89 -13.13 13.46
C GLY A 506 -21.45 -14.23 12.48
N GLY A 507 -20.15 -14.53 12.44
CA GLY A 507 -19.59 -15.63 11.63
C GLY A 507 -20.11 -17.00 12.04
N VAL A 508 -20.07 -17.32 13.34
CA VAL A 508 -20.61 -18.58 13.88
C VAL A 508 -22.11 -18.70 13.62
N MET A 509 -22.88 -17.63 13.83
CA MET A 509 -24.31 -17.60 13.53
C MET A 509 -24.60 -17.84 12.05
N TYR A 510 -23.80 -17.26 11.14
CA TYR A 510 -23.91 -17.49 9.70
C TYR A 510 -23.60 -18.95 9.31
N ALA A 511 -22.54 -19.53 9.86
CA ALA A 511 -22.17 -20.93 9.63
C ALA A 511 -23.24 -21.91 10.14
N LYS A 512 -23.88 -21.59 11.28
CA LYS A 512 -25.03 -22.32 11.86
C LYS A 512 -26.35 -22.13 11.07
N GLY A 513 -26.39 -21.20 10.11
CA GLY A 513 -27.59 -20.86 9.33
C GLY A 513 -28.55 -19.86 9.99
N ASP A 514 -28.19 -19.29 11.15
CA ASP A 514 -28.93 -18.18 11.77
C ASP A 514 -28.57 -16.86 11.09
N TYR A 515 -29.14 -16.66 9.90
CA TYR A 515 -28.92 -15.47 9.10
C TYR A 515 -29.54 -14.18 9.68
N GLU A 516 -30.45 -14.27 10.67
CA GLU A 516 -30.98 -13.07 11.34
C GLU A 516 -30.08 -12.65 12.53
N GLY A 517 -29.65 -13.60 13.35
CA GLY A 517 -28.65 -13.38 14.40
C GLY A 517 -27.34 -12.86 13.81
N ALA A 518 -26.85 -13.49 12.74
CA ALA A 518 -25.67 -13.02 12.00
C ALA A 518 -25.83 -11.57 11.50
N LEU A 519 -26.96 -11.25 10.85
CA LEU A 519 -27.24 -9.91 10.34
C LEU A 519 -27.27 -8.85 11.45
N ALA A 520 -27.79 -9.19 12.63
CA ALA A 520 -27.81 -8.29 13.78
C ALA A 520 -26.40 -8.03 14.33
N LYS A 521 -25.60 -9.09 14.52
CA LYS A 521 -24.25 -8.98 15.10
C LYS A 521 -23.27 -8.28 14.14
N PHE A 522 -23.32 -8.55 12.83
CA PHE A 522 -22.51 -7.80 11.86
C PHE A 522 -22.93 -6.32 11.75
N LYS A 523 -24.19 -5.97 12.01
CA LYS A 523 -24.64 -4.56 12.06
C LYS A 523 -24.11 -3.80 13.27
N GLU A 524 -24.05 -4.42 14.45
CA GLU A 524 -23.38 -3.83 15.62
C GLU A 524 -21.88 -3.64 15.34
N CYS A 525 -21.21 -4.65 14.76
CA CYS A 525 -19.81 -4.54 14.33
C CYS A 525 -19.60 -3.38 13.36
N LEU A 526 -20.38 -3.31 12.28
CA LEU A 526 -20.33 -2.22 11.31
C LEU A 526 -20.56 -0.85 11.96
N SER A 527 -21.55 -0.73 12.86
CA SER A 527 -21.85 0.52 13.54
C SER A 527 -20.70 1.03 14.41
N ILE A 528 -19.93 0.13 15.04
CA ILE A 528 -18.74 0.50 15.82
C ILE A 528 -17.58 0.87 14.88
N GLN A 529 -17.34 0.09 13.83
CA GLN A 529 -16.26 0.36 12.88
C GLN A 529 -16.47 1.66 12.08
N GLU A 530 -17.70 1.96 11.64
CA GLU A 530 -18.01 3.23 10.99
C GLU A 530 -17.81 4.45 11.91
N PHE A 531 -17.97 4.28 13.22
CA PHE A 531 -17.79 5.33 14.22
C PHE A 531 -16.31 5.52 14.61
N VAL A 532 -15.58 4.44 14.84
CA VAL A 532 -14.19 4.47 15.35
C VAL A 532 -13.16 4.58 14.23
N LEU A 533 -13.34 3.82 13.14
CA LEU A 533 -12.38 3.67 12.04
C LEU A 533 -12.82 4.45 10.79
N GLY A 534 -14.10 4.79 10.70
CA GLY A 534 -14.71 5.49 9.58
C GLY A 534 -15.21 4.57 8.48
N LYS A 535 -16.03 5.15 7.59
CA LYS A 535 -16.71 4.42 6.48
C LYS A 535 -15.76 3.87 5.43
N ASN A 536 -14.58 4.48 5.28
CA ASN A 536 -13.59 4.18 4.24
C ASN A 536 -12.45 3.24 4.71
N HIS A 537 -12.58 2.59 5.87
CA HIS A 537 -11.56 1.69 6.43
C HIS A 537 -11.74 0.23 5.99
N TYR A 538 -10.64 -0.53 5.91
CA TYR A 538 -10.64 -1.91 5.40
C TYR A 538 -11.46 -2.88 6.27
N GLU A 539 -11.46 -2.71 7.60
CA GLU A 539 -12.28 -3.53 8.49
C GLU A 539 -13.79 -3.27 8.31
N THR A 540 -14.15 -2.00 8.14
CA THR A 540 -15.53 -1.59 7.82
C THR A 540 -16.01 -2.24 6.53
N ALA A 541 -15.12 -2.36 5.52
CA ALA A 541 -15.39 -3.08 4.28
C ALA A 541 -15.58 -4.60 4.49
N SER A 542 -14.84 -5.22 5.41
CA SER A 542 -15.07 -6.62 5.82
C SER A 542 -16.46 -6.82 6.42
N SER A 543 -16.93 -5.89 7.27
CA SER A 543 -18.30 -5.93 7.80
C SER A 543 -19.37 -5.72 6.73
N TYR A 544 -19.14 -4.83 5.75
CA TYR A 544 -20.00 -4.71 4.57
C TYR A 544 -20.07 -6.04 3.79
N ASN A 545 -18.93 -6.67 3.48
CA ASN A 545 -18.87 -7.97 2.80
C ASN A 545 -19.61 -9.07 3.59
N ASN A 546 -19.43 -9.13 4.90
CA ASN A 546 -20.11 -10.11 5.76
C ASN A 546 -21.64 -9.92 5.77
N ILE A 547 -22.13 -8.67 5.78
CA ILE A 547 -23.56 -8.37 5.59
C ILE A 547 -24.02 -8.77 4.18
N GLY A 548 -23.19 -8.56 3.15
CA GLY A 548 -23.46 -9.00 1.78
C GLY A 548 -23.66 -10.52 1.65
N ASN A 549 -22.75 -11.31 2.23
CA ASN A 549 -22.83 -12.77 2.29
C ASN A 549 -24.11 -13.26 3.00
N VAL A 550 -24.52 -12.59 4.10
CA VAL A 550 -25.79 -12.88 4.80
C VAL A 550 -27.00 -12.56 3.93
N LEU A 551 -27.03 -11.39 3.28
CA LEU A 551 -28.13 -11.00 2.39
C LEU A 551 -28.25 -11.94 1.18
N TYR A 552 -27.11 -12.38 0.62
CA TYR A 552 -27.05 -13.38 -0.45
C TYR A 552 -27.63 -14.74 -0.01
N ALA A 553 -27.27 -15.22 1.18
CA ALA A 553 -27.83 -16.46 1.75
C ALA A 553 -29.34 -16.36 2.00
N LYS A 554 -29.82 -15.18 2.43
CA LYS A 554 -31.26 -14.88 2.57
C LYS A 554 -32.00 -14.63 1.24
N GLY A 555 -31.29 -14.60 0.11
CA GLY A 555 -31.85 -14.37 -1.23
C GLY A 555 -32.07 -12.90 -1.62
N ASP A 556 -31.69 -11.93 -0.78
CA ASP A 556 -31.67 -10.52 -1.17
C ASP A 556 -30.40 -10.19 -1.97
N TYR A 557 -30.40 -10.63 -3.23
CA TYR A 557 -29.30 -10.38 -4.16
C TYR A 557 -29.13 -8.89 -4.50
N ARG A 558 -30.13 -8.03 -4.26
CA ARG A 558 -29.98 -6.57 -4.47
C ARG A 558 -29.28 -5.90 -3.30
N GLY A 559 -29.65 -6.26 -2.08
CA GLY A 559 -28.94 -5.85 -0.86
C GLY A 559 -27.50 -6.36 -0.87
N ALA A 560 -27.28 -7.64 -1.18
CA ALA A 560 -25.95 -8.21 -1.32
C ALA A 560 -25.07 -7.43 -2.33
N LEU A 561 -25.58 -7.21 -3.56
CA LEU A 561 -24.83 -6.48 -4.59
C LEU A 561 -24.47 -5.04 -4.18
N LEU A 562 -25.27 -4.39 -3.33
CA LEU A 562 -24.97 -3.06 -2.80
C LEU A 562 -23.82 -3.11 -1.79
N MET A 563 -23.89 -4.03 -0.82
CA MET A 563 -22.87 -4.19 0.22
C MET A 563 -21.54 -4.68 -0.35
N ASP A 564 -21.56 -5.67 -1.25
CA ASP A 564 -20.35 -6.24 -1.86
C ASP A 564 -19.64 -5.21 -2.75
N LYS A 565 -20.39 -4.37 -3.48
CA LYS A 565 -19.81 -3.25 -4.24
C LYS A 565 -19.21 -2.18 -3.34
N GLN A 566 -19.87 -1.86 -2.22
CA GLN A 566 -19.35 -0.88 -1.27
C GLN A 566 -18.05 -1.40 -0.63
N ALA A 567 -18.04 -2.67 -0.19
CA ALA A 567 -16.84 -3.35 0.29
C ALA A 567 -15.72 -3.36 -0.76
N LEU A 568 -16.03 -3.74 -2.01
CA LEU A 568 -15.08 -3.76 -3.12
C LEU A 568 -14.41 -2.40 -3.37
N ILE A 569 -15.20 -1.32 -3.45
CA ILE A 569 -14.68 0.04 -3.64
C ILE A 569 -13.75 0.43 -2.50
N ILE A 570 -14.14 0.15 -1.25
CA ILE A 570 -13.30 0.47 -0.08
C ILE A 570 -12.00 -0.34 -0.14
N PHE A 571 -12.06 -1.67 -0.29
CA PHE A 571 -10.85 -2.53 -0.38
C PHE A 571 -9.93 -2.14 -1.53
N GLN A 572 -10.45 -1.79 -2.71
CA GLN A 572 -9.63 -1.28 -3.82
C GLN A 572 -8.92 0.02 -3.47
N SER A 573 -9.53 0.87 -2.63
CA SER A 573 -8.95 2.14 -2.18
C SER A 573 -8.02 2.02 -0.96
N THR A 574 -8.07 0.92 -0.20
CA THR A 574 -7.31 0.75 1.06
C THR A 574 -6.24 -0.34 1.03
N LEU A 575 -6.36 -1.34 0.16
CA LEU A 575 -5.41 -2.46 0.08
C LEU A 575 -4.79 -2.61 -1.33
N GLY A 576 -5.31 -1.85 -2.31
CA GLY A 576 -4.89 -1.87 -3.70
C GLY A 576 -5.41 -3.06 -4.51
N THR A 577 -5.35 -2.95 -5.84
CA THR A 577 -6.06 -3.87 -6.76
C THR A 577 -5.57 -5.31 -6.68
N SER A 578 -4.32 -5.53 -6.32
CA SER A 578 -3.70 -6.87 -6.27
C SER A 578 -4.03 -7.64 -4.99
N HIS A 579 -4.66 -7.01 -3.99
CA HIS A 579 -4.83 -7.65 -2.68
C HIS A 579 -5.86 -8.80 -2.71
N PRO A 580 -5.61 -9.95 -2.05
CA PRO A 580 -6.54 -11.10 -2.08
C PRO A 580 -7.98 -10.79 -1.62
N LEU A 581 -8.18 -9.83 -0.71
CA LEU A 581 -9.53 -9.40 -0.30
C LEU A 581 -10.29 -8.67 -1.43
N VAL A 582 -9.61 -7.89 -2.27
CA VAL A 582 -10.23 -7.26 -3.45
C VAL A 582 -10.70 -8.34 -4.43
N ALA A 583 -9.86 -9.35 -4.68
CA ALA A 583 -10.24 -10.48 -5.53
C ALA A 583 -11.42 -11.28 -4.97
N THR A 584 -11.50 -11.47 -3.65
CA THR A 584 -12.65 -12.10 -2.98
C THR A 584 -13.92 -11.24 -3.09
N SER A 585 -13.83 -9.91 -2.97
CA SER A 585 -14.99 -9.04 -3.22
C SER A 585 -15.42 -9.04 -4.69
N TYR A 586 -14.49 -9.13 -5.66
CA TYR A 586 -14.82 -9.37 -7.06
C TYR A 586 -15.56 -10.70 -7.26
N ASN A 587 -15.10 -11.77 -6.61
CA ASN A 587 -15.75 -13.07 -6.64
C ASN A 587 -17.18 -13.02 -6.07
N ASN A 588 -17.38 -12.37 -4.93
CA ASN A 588 -18.70 -12.24 -4.30
C ASN A 588 -19.67 -11.44 -5.18
N VAL A 589 -19.25 -10.30 -5.73
CA VAL A 589 -20.02 -9.54 -6.74
C VAL A 589 -20.38 -10.43 -7.95
N GLY A 590 -19.46 -11.30 -8.39
CA GLY A 590 -19.70 -12.28 -9.45
C GLY A 590 -20.76 -13.33 -9.08
N LEU A 591 -20.71 -13.90 -7.87
CA LEU A 591 -21.69 -14.86 -7.36
C LEU A 591 -23.09 -14.24 -7.26
N VAL A 592 -23.19 -12.98 -6.79
CA VAL A 592 -24.46 -12.25 -6.77
C VAL A 592 -24.98 -12.03 -8.20
N MET A 593 -24.12 -11.61 -9.14
CA MET A 593 -24.49 -11.45 -10.56
C MET A 593 -24.95 -12.78 -11.20
N MET A 594 -24.35 -13.92 -10.87
CA MET A 594 -24.81 -15.26 -11.30
C MET A 594 -26.24 -15.56 -10.83
N LYS A 595 -26.57 -15.26 -9.57
CA LYS A 595 -27.94 -15.47 -9.04
C LYS A 595 -28.95 -14.50 -9.66
N MET A 596 -28.53 -13.27 -9.98
CA MET A 596 -29.33 -12.29 -10.71
C MET A 596 -29.45 -12.58 -12.22
N GLY A 597 -28.79 -13.63 -12.74
CA GLY A 597 -28.85 -14.02 -14.16
C GLY A 597 -27.91 -13.26 -15.10
N ASN A 598 -27.07 -12.37 -14.58
CA ASN A 598 -26.07 -11.65 -15.38
C ASN A 598 -24.77 -12.46 -15.49
N TYR A 599 -24.82 -13.57 -16.25
CA TYR A 599 -23.68 -14.50 -16.37
C TYR A 599 -22.46 -13.85 -17.05
N GLN A 600 -22.67 -12.90 -17.97
CA GLN A 600 -21.58 -12.18 -18.65
C GLN A 600 -20.85 -11.24 -17.69
N GLY A 601 -21.59 -10.41 -16.93
CA GLY A 601 -20.98 -9.56 -15.90
C GLY A 601 -20.31 -10.39 -14.80
N ALA A 602 -20.88 -11.54 -14.43
CA ALA A 602 -20.24 -12.45 -13.49
C ALA A 602 -18.92 -13.04 -14.03
N LEU A 603 -18.90 -13.50 -15.30
CA LEU A 603 -17.71 -14.00 -15.98
C LEU A 603 -16.57 -12.98 -15.97
N GLU A 604 -16.88 -11.70 -16.20
CA GLU A 604 -15.92 -10.60 -16.10
C GLU A 604 -15.36 -10.45 -14.69
N LYS A 605 -16.21 -10.46 -13.65
CA LYS A 605 -15.75 -10.32 -12.26
C LYS A 605 -14.94 -11.53 -11.78
N PHE A 606 -15.29 -12.75 -12.18
CA PHE A 606 -14.48 -13.93 -11.87
C PHE A 606 -13.13 -13.94 -12.59
N LYS A 607 -13.04 -13.41 -13.82
CA LYS A 607 -11.75 -13.21 -14.51
C LYS A 607 -10.86 -12.22 -13.76
N GLN A 608 -11.40 -11.06 -13.36
CA GLN A 608 -10.66 -10.08 -12.54
C GLN A 608 -10.18 -10.69 -11.21
N ALA A 609 -11.03 -11.48 -10.53
CA ALA A 609 -10.63 -12.21 -9.33
C ALA A 609 -9.49 -13.23 -9.57
N LEU A 610 -9.52 -13.95 -10.70
CA LEU A 610 -8.45 -14.90 -11.07
C LEU A 610 -7.14 -14.17 -11.43
N GLU A 611 -7.22 -13.09 -12.20
CA GLU A 611 -6.06 -12.27 -12.60
C GLU A 611 -5.32 -11.68 -11.38
N MET A 612 -6.04 -11.41 -10.29
CA MET A 612 -5.47 -10.95 -9.01
C MET A 612 -4.97 -12.12 -8.14
N ARG A 613 -5.72 -13.22 -8.02
CA ARG A 613 -5.36 -14.38 -7.17
C ARG A 613 -4.16 -15.15 -7.71
N LEU A 614 -4.06 -15.35 -9.03
CA LEU A 614 -3.03 -16.20 -9.65
C LEU A 614 -1.57 -15.75 -9.40
N PRO A 615 -1.18 -14.47 -9.51
CA PRO A 615 0.19 -14.04 -9.23
C PRO A 615 0.51 -13.96 -7.72
N VAL A 616 -0.47 -13.67 -6.86
CA VAL A 616 -0.24 -13.44 -5.41
C VAL A 616 -0.35 -14.72 -4.59
N LEU A 617 -1.37 -15.55 -4.86
CA LEU A 617 -1.62 -16.81 -4.14
C LEU A 617 -1.03 -18.03 -4.87
N GLY A 618 -0.60 -17.87 -6.11
CA GLY A 618 -0.12 -18.95 -6.95
C GLY A 618 -1.22 -19.92 -7.39
N LYS A 619 -0.79 -21.03 -8.03
CA LYS A 619 -1.69 -22.07 -8.54
C LYS A 619 -2.23 -22.99 -7.44
N SER A 620 -1.41 -23.30 -6.44
CA SER A 620 -1.72 -24.28 -5.37
C SER A 620 -2.69 -23.76 -4.30
N ASN A 621 -3.28 -22.57 -4.47
CA ASN A 621 -4.21 -22.01 -3.51
C ASN A 621 -5.68 -22.36 -3.87
N PRO A 622 -6.49 -22.85 -2.92
CA PRO A 622 -7.90 -23.18 -3.15
C PRO A 622 -8.73 -22.02 -3.75
N ALA A 623 -8.46 -20.77 -3.39
CA ALA A 623 -9.16 -19.60 -3.94
C ALA A 623 -8.84 -19.34 -5.42
N THR A 624 -7.64 -19.71 -5.89
CA THR A 624 -7.31 -19.71 -7.32
C THR A 624 -8.18 -20.73 -8.05
N ALA A 625 -8.28 -21.96 -7.52
CA ALA A 625 -9.14 -23.01 -8.08
C ALA A 625 -10.64 -22.67 -8.05
N GLU A 626 -11.11 -22.02 -6.98
CA GLU A 626 -12.48 -21.49 -6.85
C GLU A 626 -12.81 -20.54 -8.02
N SER A 627 -11.89 -19.63 -8.35
CA SER A 627 -12.06 -18.66 -9.44
C SER A 627 -12.16 -19.37 -10.80
N HIS A 628 -11.35 -20.41 -11.05
CA HIS A 628 -11.50 -21.25 -12.25
C HIS A 628 -12.87 -21.96 -12.30
N ASN A 629 -13.36 -22.48 -11.17
CA ASN A 629 -14.66 -23.17 -11.10
C ASN A 629 -15.85 -22.20 -11.33
N ASN A 630 -15.74 -20.99 -10.80
CA ASN A 630 -16.77 -19.94 -10.96
C ASN A 630 -16.78 -19.39 -12.40
N ILE A 631 -15.62 -19.24 -13.05
CA ILE A 631 -15.53 -18.96 -14.50
C ILE A 631 -16.20 -20.09 -15.30
N GLY A 632 -15.87 -21.36 -15.01
CA GLY A 632 -16.48 -22.51 -15.70
C GLY A 632 -18.00 -22.53 -15.56
N SER A 633 -18.50 -22.26 -14.35
CA SER A 633 -19.92 -22.15 -14.04
C SER A 633 -20.62 -21.04 -14.84
N ALA A 634 -19.96 -19.89 -15.03
CA ALA A 634 -20.48 -18.79 -15.84
C ALA A 634 -20.52 -19.14 -17.34
N LEU A 635 -19.45 -19.77 -17.87
CA LEU A 635 -19.38 -20.22 -19.26
C LEU A 635 -20.45 -21.28 -19.58
N LEU A 636 -20.68 -22.24 -18.68
CA LEU A 636 -21.75 -23.24 -18.80
C LEU A 636 -23.15 -22.59 -18.87
N ARG A 637 -23.35 -21.45 -18.20
CA ARG A 637 -24.62 -20.69 -18.22
C ARG A 637 -24.76 -19.77 -19.43
N LEU A 638 -23.65 -19.41 -20.09
CA LEU A 638 -23.61 -18.72 -21.37
C LEU A 638 -23.70 -19.67 -22.58
N GLY A 639 -23.44 -20.97 -22.38
CA GLY A 639 -23.47 -22.01 -23.42
C GLY A 639 -22.10 -22.38 -24.01
N ASP A 640 -21.01 -21.80 -23.50
CA ASP A 640 -19.64 -22.19 -23.87
C ASP A 640 -19.22 -23.45 -23.08
N TYR A 641 -19.62 -24.61 -23.59
CA TYR A 641 -19.34 -25.90 -22.94
C TYR A 641 -17.87 -26.32 -23.08
N GLU A 642 -17.19 -25.90 -24.14
CA GLU A 642 -15.76 -26.06 -24.38
C GLU A 642 -14.93 -25.33 -23.32
N GLY A 643 -15.17 -24.02 -23.17
CA GLY A 643 -14.50 -23.18 -22.17
C GLY A 643 -14.87 -23.57 -20.74
N ALA A 644 -16.12 -23.94 -20.48
CA ALA A 644 -16.54 -24.48 -19.18
C ALA A 644 -15.77 -25.77 -18.83
N LEU A 645 -15.71 -26.73 -19.76
CA LEU A 645 -15.01 -28.01 -19.54
C LEU A 645 -13.52 -27.81 -19.28
N LEU A 646 -12.87 -26.87 -19.98
CA LEU A 646 -11.48 -26.48 -19.73
C LEU A 646 -11.31 -25.91 -18.31
N LYS A 647 -12.15 -24.93 -17.93
CA LYS A 647 -12.03 -24.21 -16.67
C LYS A 647 -12.33 -25.06 -15.44
N HIS A 648 -13.31 -25.98 -15.52
CA HIS A 648 -13.54 -26.95 -14.45
C HIS A 648 -12.44 -28.03 -14.37
N LYS A 649 -11.80 -28.42 -15.48
CA LYS A 649 -10.64 -29.33 -15.45
C LYS A 649 -9.40 -28.69 -14.83
N GLU A 650 -9.14 -27.41 -15.10
CA GLU A 650 -8.12 -26.65 -14.38
C GLU A 650 -8.45 -26.58 -12.88
N ALA A 651 -9.69 -26.24 -12.50
CA ALA A 651 -10.13 -26.20 -11.10
C ALA A 651 -9.96 -27.56 -10.39
N LEU A 652 -10.30 -28.68 -11.06
CA LEU A 652 -10.06 -30.04 -10.56
C LEU A 652 -8.58 -30.26 -10.27
N SER A 653 -7.70 -30.05 -11.27
CA SER A 653 -6.26 -30.31 -11.14
C SER A 653 -5.61 -29.46 -10.04
N LEU A 654 -6.06 -28.21 -9.84
CA LEU A 654 -5.60 -27.37 -8.74
C LEU A 654 -6.11 -27.87 -7.37
N ARG A 655 -7.37 -28.28 -7.27
CA ARG A 655 -7.95 -28.84 -6.03
C ARG A 655 -7.31 -30.17 -5.65
N GLU A 656 -7.09 -31.09 -6.60
CA GLU A 656 -6.36 -32.34 -6.35
C GLU A 656 -4.93 -32.09 -5.83
N SER A 657 -4.23 -31.09 -6.39
CA SER A 657 -2.87 -30.74 -5.96
C SER A 657 -2.79 -29.97 -4.64
N ALA A 658 -3.88 -29.34 -4.19
CA ALA A 658 -3.90 -28.46 -3.01
C ALA A 658 -4.62 -29.07 -1.79
N LEU A 659 -5.64 -29.89 -2.04
CA LEU A 659 -6.58 -30.43 -1.05
C LEU A 659 -6.64 -31.96 -1.07
N GLY A 660 -6.12 -32.60 -2.13
CA GLY A 660 -6.17 -34.04 -2.34
C GLY A 660 -7.46 -34.52 -3.03
N HIS A 661 -7.49 -35.82 -3.36
CA HIS A 661 -8.59 -36.45 -4.09
C HIS A 661 -9.90 -36.47 -3.28
N GLU A 662 -9.84 -36.88 -2.01
CA GLU A 662 -11.01 -37.09 -1.13
C GLU A 662 -11.67 -35.79 -0.60
N HIS A 663 -11.22 -34.60 -1.02
CA HIS A 663 -11.76 -33.34 -0.51
C HIS A 663 -13.10 -32.98 -1.19
N HIS A 664 -14.04 -32.38 -0.43
CA HIS A 664 -15.39 -32.12 -0.94
C HIS A 664 -15.41 -31.17 -2.16
N ASP A 665 -14.44 -30.25 -2.24
CA ASP A 665 -14.23 -29.34 -3.38
C ASP A 665 -13.76 -30.07 -4.64
N THR A 666 -12.90 -31.07 -4.47
CA THR A 666 -12.41 -31.93 -5.55
C THR A 666 -13.59 -32.71 -6.13
N ALA A 667 -14.39 -33.32 -5.26
CA ALA A 667 -15.67 -33.95 -5.62
C ALA A 667 -16.67 -32.98 -6.29
N GLN A 668 -16.70 -31.70 -5.90
CA GLN A 668 -17.53 -30.71 -6.59
C GLN A 668 -17.05 -30.45 -8.02
N SER A 669 -15.73 -30.37 -8.26
CA SER A 669 -15.19 -30.27 -9.62
C SER A 669 -15.63 -31.47 -10.48
N TYR A 670 -15.66 -32.68 -9.92
CA TYR A 670 -16.18 -33.88 -10.59
C TYR A 670 -17.67 -33.75 -10.96
N ASN A 671 -18.53 -33.25 -10.05
CA ASN A 671 -19.94 -32.94 -10.36
C ASN A 671 -20.06 -31.91 -11.51
N ASP A 672 -19.32 -30.81 -11.42
CA ASP A 672 -19.47 -29.69 -12.34
C ASP A 672 -18.98 -30.07 -13.76
N ILE A 673 -17.89 -30.84 -13.88
CA ILE A 673 -17.46 -31.46 -15.14
C ILE A 673 -18.55 -32.41 -15.68
N GLY A 674 -19.17 -33.24 -14.82
CA GLY A 674 -20.28 -34.12 -15.20
C GLY A 674 -21.49 -33.35 -15.76
N MET A 675 -21.84 -32.21 -15.16
CA MET A 675 -22.91 -31.33 -15.64
C MET A 675 -22.59 -30.71 -17.01
N VAL A 676 -21.34 -30.29 -17.26
CA VAL A 676 -20.93 -29.81 -18.59
C VAL A 676 -21.04 -30.94 -19.63
N LEU A 677 -20.47 -32.10 -19.35
CA LEU A 677 -20.47 -33.25 -20.27
C LEU A 677 -21.89 -33.71 -20.63
N PHE A 678 -22.79 -33.76 -19.65
CA PHE A 678 -24.20 -34.07 -19.88
C PHE A 678 -24.86 -33.06 -20.84
N LYS A 679 -24.54 -31.76 -20.72
CA LYS A 679 -25.02 -30.71 -21.64
C LYS A 679 -24.41 -30.79 -23.03
N LYS A 680 -23.21 -31.38 -23.18
CA LYS A 680 -22.59 -31.68 -24.48
C LYS A 680 -23.11 -32.98 -25.13
N GLY A 681 -23.92 -33.77 -24.44
CA GLY A 681 -24.39 -35.08 -24.91
C GLY A 681 -23.44 -36.25 -24.62
N ASP A 682 -22.29 -36.03 -23.95
CA ASP A 682 -21.42 -37.12 -23.49
C ASP A 682 -21.94 -37.69 -22.17
N HIS A 683 -23.08 -38.39 -22.28
CA HIS A 683 -23.76 -38.99 -21.14
C HIS A 683 -22.95 -40.13 -20.50
N LYS A 684 -21.98 -40.73 -21.21
CA LYS A 684 -21.15 -41.83 -20.68
C LYS A 684 -20.05 -41.30 -19.77
N GLU A 685 -19.29 -40.32 -20.23
CA GLU A 685 -18.27 -39.67 -19.39
C GLU A 685 -18.94 -38.91 -18.23
N ALA A 686 -20.07 -38.23 -18.48
CA ALA A 686 -20.85 -37.57 -17.42
C ALA A 686 -21.24 -38.55 -16.29
N LEU A 687 -21.74 -39.74 -16.62
CA LEU A 687 -22.06 -40.78 -15.64
C LEU A 687 -20.83 -41.27 -14.86
N SER A 688 -19.63 -41.22 -15.45
CA SER A 688 -18.39 -41.50 -14.73
C SER A 688 -18.07 -40.39 -13.73
N ARG A 689 -18.12 -39.12 -14.16
CA ARG A 689 -17.77 -37.97 -13.31
C ARG A 689 -18.72 -37.77 -12.13
N PHE A 690 -20.01 -38.03 -12.32
CA PHE A 690 -20.95 -38.05 -11.19
C PHE A 690 -20.69 -39.22 -10.20
N LYS A 691 -20.21 -40.38 -10.66
CA LYS A 691 -19.83 -41.49 -9.74
C LYS A 691 -18.58 -41.19 -8.93
N GLU A 692 -17.56 -40.57 -9.55
CA GLU A 692 -16.35 -40.11 -8.85
C GLU A 692 -16.73 -39.08 -7.76
N CYS A 693 -17.59 -38.13 -8.10
CA CYS A 693 -18.16 -37.18 -7.14
C CYS A 693 -18.92 -37.88 -5.98
N LEU A 694 -19.84 -38.80 -6.30
CA LEU A 694 -20.65 -39.50 -5.31
C LEU A 694 -19.79 -40.34 -4.35
N ALA A 695 -18.77 -41.01 -4.86
CA ALA A 695 -17.87 -41.85 -4.06
C ALA A 695 -17.15 -41.08 -2.94
N ILE A 696 -16.99 -39.76 -3.09
CA ILE A 696 -16.40 -38.87 -2.09
C ILE A 696 -17.49 -38.18 -1.25
N TRP A 697 -18.56 -37.65 -1.88
CA TRP A 697 -19.62 -36.95 -1.14
C TRP A 697 -20.47 -37.87 -0.25
N GLU A 698 -20.69 -39.13 -0.62
CA GLU A 698 -21.45 -40.07 0.21
C GLU A 698 -20.80 -40.36 1.58
N PRO A 699 -19.51 -40.75 1.68
CA PRO A 699 -18.86 -40.96 2.98
C PRO A 699 -18.56 -39.67 3.76
N VAL A 700 -18.32 -38.54 3.07
CA VAL A 700 -17.93 -37.27 3.73
C VAL A 700 -19.13 -36.46 4.22
N LEU A 701 -20.21 -36.40 3.43
CA LEU A 701 -21.39 -35.56 3.70
C LEU A 701 -22.64 -36.36 4.07
N GLY A 702 -22.65 -37.67 3.79
CA GLY A 702 -23.81 -38.54 3.96
C GLY A 702 -24.84 -38.41 2.83
N LEU A 703 -25.69 -39.44 2.70
CA LEU A 703 -26.77 -39.51 1.72
C LEU A 703 -27.81 -38.41 1.87
N GLU A 704 -28.02 -37.89 3.08
CA GLU A 704 -29.07 -36.90 3.35
C GLU A 704 -28.70 -35.48 2.93
N HIS A 705 -27.42 -35.18 2.70
CA HIS A 705 -26.93 -33.85 2.36
C HIS A 705 -27.39 -33.38 0.97
N PRO A 706 -27.75 -32.08 0.78
CA PRO A 706 -28.29 -31.57 -0.48
C PRO A 706 -27.42 -31.85 -1.71
N ASN A 707 -26.09 -31.75 -1.58
CA ASN A 707 -25.16 -31.99 -2.70
C ASN A 707 -25.16 -33.46 -3.12
N THR A 708 -25.14 -34.40 -2.16
CA THR A 708 -25.19 -35.85 -2.42
C THR A 708 -26.49 -36.23 -3.13
N LYS A 709 -27.63 -35.68 -2.67
CA LYS A 709 -28.95 -35.85 -3.32
C LYS A 709 -29.00 -35.26 -4.73
N ALA A 710 -28.36 -34.11 -4.96
CA ALA A 710 -28.28 -33.50 -6.30
C ALA A 710 -27.45 -34.36 -7.26
N CYS A 711 -26.32 -34.92 -6.79
CA CYS A 711 -25.48 -35.82 -7.58
C CYS A 711 -26.20 -37.14 -7.92
N LEU A 712 -26.87 -37.77 -6.93
CA LEU A 712 -27.71 -38.96 -7.14
C LEU A 712 -28.78 -38.71 -8.20
N LYS A 713 -29.48 -37.57 -8.14
CA LYS A 713 -30.49 -37.19 -9.13
C LYS A 713 -29.90 -36.97 -10.53
N TRP A 714 -28.70 -36.41 -10.65
CA TRP A 714 -28.00 -36.34 -11.94
C TRP A 714 -27.65 -37.74 -12.48
N ILE A 715 -27.18 -38.65 -11.63
CA ILE A 715 -26.90 -40.05 -11.99
C ILE A 715 -28.17 -40.75 -12.51
N GLU A 716 -29.34 -40.50 -11.92
CA GLU A 716 -30.64 -41.00 -12.39
C GLU A 716 -31.00 -40.43 -13.77
N ILE A 717 -31.02 -39.11 -13.91
CA ILE A 717 -31.32 -38.42 -15.19
C ILE A 717 -30.41 -38.92 -16.32
N VAL A 718 -29.11 -39.10 -16.04
CA VAL A 718 -28.13 -39.59 -17.03
C VAL A 718 -28.42 -41.05 -17.41
N LYS A 719 -28.78 -41.92 -16.46
CA LYS A 719 -29.17 -43.31 -16.74
C LYS A 719 -30.43 -43.39 -17.60
N GLU A 720 -31.47 -42.63 -17.26
CA GLU A 720 -32.72 -42.55 -18.04
C GLU A 720 -32.43 -42.09 -19.48
N THR A 721 -31.64 -41.02 -19.63
CA THR A 721 -31.24 -40.50 -20.95
C THR A 721 -30.50 -41.56 -21.78
N VAL A 722 -29.59 -42.33 -21.18
CA VAL A 722 -28.83 -43.41 -21.84
C VAL A 722 -29.65 -44.69 -22.09
N GLN A 723 -30.83 -44.82 -21.48
CA GLN A 723 -31.76 -45.93 -21.71
C GLN A 723 -32.86 -45.60 -22.72
N HIS A 724 -33.02 -44.33 -23.11
CA HIS A 724 -34.14 -43.85 -23.94
C HIS A 724 -33.71 -43.03 -25.18
N GLY A 725 -32.40 -42.87 -25.41
CA GLY A 725 -31.80 -42.30 -26.63
C GLY A 725 -30.82 -43.27 -27.30
#